data_AF-A0A4U1B8A7-F1
#
_entry.id   AF-A0A4U1B8A7-F1
#
_cell.length_a   1.000
_cell.length_b   1.000
_cell.length_c   1.000
_cell.angle_alpha   90.00
_cell.angle_beta   90.00
_cell.angle_gamma   90.00
#
_symmetry.space_group_name_H-M   'P 1'
#
loop_
_entity.id
_entity.type
_entity.pdbx_description
1 polymer ?
#
loop_
_entity_poly.entity_id
_entity_poly.type
_entity_poly.pdbx_seq_one_letter_code
_entity_poly.pdbx_strand_id
1 'polypeptide(L)'
;MTLHVSGTFKIRNVWPGVQGGAIFDALCVETGRRYNCHASYKVICRIPVQGEFWKITGLKGRLDEKYGQLLQVDSCMLCNMPNEKYIRGLLLNHPNFRGFHLGKAKVNKLLAEIGDFALVEMLNAGRVDHIAEVVSSTIADNLVNAWSKLTNEIALVEFLYKHDFEPALIQKLKRVCKTDAAERLRANPYGLLPLAVPSTSFWNAIERTASKLGFAKDDDNRLVGAAEQIMYLRLKSGHTAITKEDLICECANLLKSKHLGQRAVEEALKCRALCGFYESNTLYLQCVGPAYIESQLEQRLTRLLNQNVQNDIFSILGSGIEQALAQVDNNLNDTQREAVGMAARNKLSVLTGFGGTGKTYVLNEICKLCDRIAKQVFVLAPTGKAKVRAEMSVNRRAFTIHGFIKGLKGNTFDLSGEPLIVVDESSMVDPSLANRLLAALEDQGNYSLLLVGDPGQISPVGWGLFFHELVIEDSVPAAHLNKVYRTGNDLLQNASMKIRSGQNIDLEAWDGQRQGIYLVKCESNQKALCKALVAIQDKLGNMQVITPHVTERMPDNAGSINSCLQYAKLSNEEGQLPSGLRLGKYWLREGDRVIVTENSYDHGLFNGNTGVLSTITVKDSAIYGTFIFDGEEHELSIDDLWALNVQLAYAISIHKSQGSEFNVTVICCITDTPMVERSLMYTAVSRSIDLCLVVGSMDIFNRAIAKLPRSETLTHGFRMNRLEKAQSNSLAQA
;
A
#
# COMPACT_ATOMS: atom_id res chain seq x y z
N MET A 1 -16.23 -15.81 -37.84
CA MET A 1 -17.20 -15.03 -37.03
C MET A 1 -17.14 -15.52 -35.60
N THR A 2 -16.48 -14.78 -34.72
CA THR A 2 -16.46 -15.04 -33.27
C THR A 2 -17.87 -14.77 -32.72
N LEU A 3 -18.56 -15.83 -32.29
CA LEU A 3 -19.92 -15.72 -31.75
C LEU A 3 -19.86 -15.11 -30.35
N HIS A 4 -20.25 -13.84 -30.27
CA HIS A 4 -20.44 -13.12 -29.02
C HIS A 4 -21.77 -13.54 -28.39
N VAL A 5 -21.76 -13.96 -27.14
CA VAL A 5 -22.94 -14.41 -26.40
C VAL A 5 -23.28 -13.36 -25.35
N SER A 6 -24.54 -12.95 -25.29
CA SER A 6 -25.06 -12.07 -24.24
C SER A 6 -26.47 -12.49 -23.85
N GLY A 7 -26.78 -12.45 -22.55
CA GLY A 7 -28.11 -12.81 -22.03
C GLY A 7 -28.13 -12.92 -20.51
N THR A 8 -29.26 -13.38 -19.98
CA THR A 8 -29.45 -13.66 -18.56
C THR A 8 -29.26 -15.15 -18.30
N PHE A 9 -28.44 -15.47 -17.32
CA PHE A 9 -28.00 -16.83 -17.06
C PHE A 9 -28.35 -17.24 -15.65
N LYS A 10 -28.96 -18.41 -15.51
CA LYS A 10 -29.16 -19.06 -14.22
C LYS A 10 -27.94 -19.91 -13.88
N ILE A 11 -27.30 -19.63 -12.75
CA ILE A 11 -26.13 -20.36 -12.26
C ILE A 11 -26.57 -21.73 -11.72
N ARG A 12 -25.85 -22.78 -12.14
CA ARG A 12 -26.15 -24.16 -11.75
C ARG A 12 -25.06 -24.80 -10.92
N ASN A 13 -23.81 -24.76 -11.38
CA ASN A 13 -22.66 -25.30 -10.65
C ASN A 13 -21.51 -24.31 -10.73
N VAL A 14 -20.69 -24.23 -9.68
CA VAL A 14 -19.61 -23.25 -9.59
C VAL A 14 -18.37 -23.93 -9.03
N TRP A 15 -17.25 -23.70 -9.70
CA TRP A 15 -15.91 -24.15 -9.32
C TRP A 15 -15.05 -22.90 -9.10
N PRO A 16 -14.83 -22.49 -7.83
CA PRO A 16 -14.03 -21.32 -7.49
C PRO A 16 -12.59 -21.47 -7.97
N GLY A 17 -11.99 -20.39 -8.48
CA GLY A 17 -10.56 -20.32 -8.76
C GLY A 17 -9.74 -20.10 -7.49
N VAL A 18 -8.55 -20.70 -7.40
CA VAL A 18 -7.66 -20.63 -6.22
C VAL A 18 -7.21 -19.20 -5.91
N GLN A 19 -7.05 -18.35 -6.93
CA GLN A 19 -6.62 -16.95 -6.82
C GLN A 19 -7.75 -15.94 -7.09
N GLY A 20 -9.01 -16.39 -7.03
CA GLY A 20 -10.19 -15.60 -7.40
C GLY A 20 -10.68 -15.88 -8.83
N GLY A 21 -11.89 -15.40 -9.14
CA GLY A 21 -12.62 -15.80 -10.34
C GLY A 21 -13.33 -17.15 -10.16
N ALA A 22 -13.98 -17.65 -11.21
CA ALA A 22 -14.68 -18.93 -11.19
C ALA A 22 -14.90 -19.49 -12.60
N ILE A 23 -14.92 -20.82 -12.69
CA ILE A 23 -15.58 -21.54 -13.78
C ILE A 23 -16.97 -21.94 -13.29
N PHE A 24 -18.01 -21.79 -14.11
CA PHE A 24 -19.37 -22.15 -13.70
C PHE A 24 -20.26 -22.60 -14.86
N ASP A 25 -21.12 -23.58 -14.60
CA ASP A 25 -22.17 -24.03 -15.51
C ASP A 25 -23.40 -23.12 -15.35
N ALA A 26 -23.87 -22.62 -16.49
CA ALA A 26 -24.92 -21.62 -16.55
C ALA A 26 -25.93 -21.92 -17.67
N LEU A 27 -27.21 -21.73 -17.38
CA LEU A 27 -28.31 -21.89 -18.34
C LEU A 27 -28.79 -20.52 -18.80
N CYS A 28 -28.66 -20.21 -20.09
CA CYS A 28 -29.24 -18.99 -20.68
C CYS A 28 -30.77 -19.08 -20.62
N VAL A 29 -31.39 -18.11 -19.97
CA VAL A 29 -32.84 -18.07 -19.73
C VAL A 29 -33.59 -17.87 -21.04
N GLU A 30 -33.06 -17.03 -21.93
CA GLU A 30 -33.71 -16.67 -23.19
C GLU A 30 -33.64 -17.81 -24.24
N THR A 31 -32.55 -18.58 -24.25
CA THR A 31 -32.32 -19.60 -25.30
C THR A 31 -32.44 -21.05 -24.81
N GLY A 32 -32.47 -21.27 -23.49
CA GLY A 32 -32.43 -22.61 -22.88
C GLY A 32 -31.11 -23.36 -23.08
N ARG A 33 -30.08 -22.72 -23.67
CA ARG A 33 -28.77 -23.34 -23.93
C ARG A 33 -27.88 -23.27 -22.70
N ARG A 34 -27.05 -24.31 -22.52
CA ARG A 34 -26.06 -24.39 -21.44
C ARG A 34 -24.70 -23.90 -21.91
N TYR A 35 -23.99 -23.24 -21.00
CA TYR A 35 -22.66 -22.70 -21.21
C TYR A 35 -21.80 -22.95 -19.98
N ASN A 36 -20.56 -23.36 -20.21
CA ASN A 36 -19.52 -23.35 -19.18
C ASN A 36 -18.79 -22.01 -19.29
N CYS A 37 -18.94 -21.15 -18.30
CA CYS A 37 -18.41 -19.79 -18.29
C CYS A 37 -17.11 -19.75 -17.49
N HIS A 38 -16.10 -19.06 -18.01
CA HIS A 38 -14.87 -18.75 -17.30
C HIS A 38 -14.79 -17.24 -17.06
N ALA A 39 -14.91 -16.83 -15.78
CA ALA A 39 -14.82 -15.44 -15.37
C ALA A 39 -13.60 -15.22 -14.47
N SER A 40 -12.72 -14.30 -14.86
CA SER A 40 -11.58 -13.92 -14.03
C SER A 40 -12.02 -13.08 -12.82
N TYR A 41 -11.17 -13.02 -11.78
CA TYR A 41 -11.41 -12.18 -10.60
C TYR A 41 -11.60 -10.69 -10.91
N LYS A 42 -11.15 -10.22 -12.09
CA LYS A 42 -11.29 -8.82 -12.52
C LYS A 42 -12.69 -8.51 -13.06
N VAL A 43 -13.40 -9.53 -13.55
CA VAL A 43 -14.70 -9.38 -14.22
C VAL A 43 -15.85 -9.64 -13.27
N ILE A 44 -15.64 -10.51 -12.27
CA ILE A 44 -16.70 -10.93 -11.35
C ILE A 44 -16.62 -10.20 -10.00
N CYS A 45 -17.77 -9.74 -9.49
CA CYS A 45 -17.82 -9.04 -8.20
C CYS A 45 -17.68 -9.95 -6.97
N ARG A 46 -18.06 -11.22 -7.11
CA ARG A 46 -17.82 -12.34 -6.18
C ARG A 46 -18.08 -13.66 -6.88
N ILE A 47 -17.59 -14.76 -6.31
CA ILE A 47 -17.91 -16.10 -6.81
C ILE A 47 -19.45 -16.23 -6.94
N PRO A 48 -19.97 -16.66 -8.12
CA PRO A 48 -21.41 -16.83 -8.29
C PRO A 48 -21.91 -17.94 -7.39
N VAL A 49 -23.19 -17.93 -7.09
CA VAL A 49 -23.80 -18.94 -6.23
C VAL A 49 -24.90 -19.66 -6.98
N GLN A 50 -25.02 -20.96 -6.73
CA GLN A 50 -26.04 -21.80 -7.35
C GLN A 50 -27.45 -21.24 -7.11
N GLY A 51 -28.24 -21.12 -8.18
CA GLY A 51 -29.59 -20.58 -8.15
C GLY A 51 -29.69 -19.08 -8.46
N GLU A 52 -28.58 -18.35 -8.45
CA GLU A 52 -28.55 -16.93 -8.82
C GLU A 52 -28.74 -16.70 -10.32
N PHE A 53 -29.10 -15.45 -10.65
CA PHE A 53 -29.22 -14.96 -12.02
C PHE A 53 -28.17 -13.89 -12.28
N TRP A 54 -27.49 -14.03 -13.40
CA TRP A 54 -26.41 -13.14 -13.81
C TRP A 54 -26.62 -12.73 -15.26
N LYS A 55 -26.50 -11.43 -15.55
CA LYS A 55 -26.31 -10.96 -16.93
C LYS A 55 -24.87 -11.24 -17.30
N ILE A 56 -24.66 -12.00 -18.38
CA ILE A 56 -23.32 -12.41 -18.83
C ILE A 56 -23.15 -12.04 -20.28
N THR A 57 -22.00 -11.48 -20.58
CA THR A 57 -21.54 -11.18 -21.92
C THR A 57 -20.13 -11.73 -22.10
N GLY A 58 -19.88 -12.44 -23.19
CA GLY A 58 -18.59 -13.08 -23.41
C GLY A 58 -18.40 -13.63 -24.82
N LEU A 59 -17.16 -14.02 -25.10
CA LEU A 59 -16.75 -14.64 -26.34
C LEU A 59 -16.56 -16.15 -26.16
N LYS A 60 -16.99 -16.95 -27.14
CA LYS A 60 -16.66 -18.38 -27.13
C LYS A 60 -15.13 -18.55 -27.20
N GLY A 61 -14.57 -19.12 -26.14
CA GLY A 61 -13.14 -19.30 -25.91
C GLY A 61 -12.65 -20.73 -26.15
N ARG A 62 -11.47 -21.03 -25.58
CA ARG A 62 -10.69 -22.27 -25.75
C ARG A 62 -11.46 -23.51 -25.27
N LEU A 63 -11.15 -24.66 -25.87
CA LEU A 63 -11.57 -25.98 -25.38
C LEU A 63 -10.74 -26.34 -24.14
N ASP A 64 -11.41 -26.61 -23.03
CA ASP A 64 -10.83 -27.11 -21.78
C ASP A 64 -11.06 -28.63 -21.68
N GLU A 65 -10.05 -29.38 -21.24
CA GLU A 65 -10.11 -30.85 -21.18
C GLU A 65 -11.13 -31.37 -20.16
N LYS A 66 -11.37 -30.61 -19.08
CA LYS A 66 -12.29 -30.98 -18.00
C LYS A 66 -13.69 -30.38 -18.18
N TYR A 67 -13.77 -29.15 -18.69
CA TYR A 67 -15.03 -28.39 -18.77
C TYR A 67 -15.53 -28.17 -20.21
N GLY A 68 -14.85 -28.68 -21.22
CA GLY A 68 -15.25 -28.54 -22.62
C GLY A 68 -15.12 -27.11 -23.14
N GLN A 69 -16.00 -26.69 -24.05
CA GLN A 69 -15.92 -25.36 -24.65
C GLN A 69 -16.32 -24.27 -23.64
N LEU A 70 -15.36 -23.42 -23.26
CA LEU A 70 -15.59 -22.33 -22.32
C LEU A 70 -16.06 -21.04 -23.01
N LEU A 71 -17.03 -20.36 -22.42
CA LEU A 71 -17.37 -18.97 -22.71
C LEU A 71 -16.44 -18.08 -21.86
N GLN A 72 -15.52 -17.38 -22.51
CA GLN A 72 -14.67 -16.40 -21.84
C GLN A 72 -15.53 -15.17 -21.52
N VAL A 73 -15.75 -14.92 -20.24
CA VAL A 73 -16.65 -13.85 -19.79
C VAL A 73 -15.91 -12.52 -19.81
N ASP A 74 -16.47 -11.57 -20.56
CA ASP A 74 -15.96 -10.20 -20.68
C ASP A 74 -16.63 -9.27 -19.66
N SER A 75 -17.91 -9.51 -19.36
CA SER A 75 -18.68 -8.80 -18.36
C SER A 75 -19.72 -9.71 -17.72
N CYS A 76 -19.86 -9.64 -16.39
CA CYS A 76 -20.95 -10.31 -15.70
C CYS A 76 -21.46 -9.49 -14.51
N MET A 77 -22.78 -9.56 -14.27
CA MET A 77 -23.44 -8.80 -13.23
C MET A 77 -24.55 -9.63 -12.58
N LEU A 78 -24.51 -9.77 -11.26
CA LEU A 78 -25.62 -10.32 -10.49
C LEU A 78 -26.88 -9.46 -10.72
N CYS A 79 -28.01 -10.10 -11.02
CA CYS A 79 -29.26 -9.40 -11.30
C CYS A 79 -30.45 -10.07 -10.60
N ASN A 80 -31.56 -9.36 -10.55
CA ASN A 80 -32.82 -9.90 -10.06
C ASN A 80 -33.28 -11.10 -10.91
N MET A 81 -34.12 -11.93 -10.31
CA MET A 81 -34.78 -13.01 -11.04
C MET A 81 -35.58 -12.43 -12.22
N PRO A 82 -35.47 -13.01 -13.42
CA PRO A 82 -36.16 -12.48 -14.60
C PRO A 82 -37.68 -12.72 -14.58
N ASN A 83 -38.14 -13.69 -13.80
CA ASN A 83 -39.55 -14.02 -13.61
C ASN A 83 -39.76 -14.72 -12.25
N GLU A 84 -40.91 -14.48 -11.61
CA GLU A 84 -41.30 -15.01 -10.31
C GLU A 84 -41.40 -16.54 -10.31
N LYS A 85 -41.68 -17.16 -11.45
CA LYS A 85 -41.72 -18.64 -11.62
C LYS A 85 -40.41 -19.33 -11.24
N TYR A 86 -39.29 -18.60 -11.21
CA TYR A 86 -38.00 -19.15 -10.79
C TYR A 86 -37.78 -19.17 -9.27
N ILE A 87 -38.68 -18.58 -8.48
CA ILE A 87 -38.53 -18.46 -7.02
C ILE A 87 -38.33 -19.80 -6.33
N ARG A 88 -39.05 -20.86 -6.76
CA ARG A 88 -38.87 -22.22 -6.24
C ARG A 88 -37.41 -22.66 -6.33
N GLY A 89 -36.79 -22.42 -7.48
CA GLY A 89 -35.41 -22.81 -7.72
C GLY A 89 -34.42 -21.98 -6.91
N LEU A 90 -34.69 -20.70 -6.71
CA LEU A 90 -33.86 -19.82 -5.90
C LEU A 90 -33.90 -20.24 -4.42
N LEU A 91 -35.10 -20.40 -3.84
CA LEU A 91 -35.30 -20.76 -2.44
C LEU A 91 -34.71 -22.13 -2.07
N LEU A 92 -34.75 -23.09 -2.99
CA LEU A 92 -34.24 -24.45 -2.70
C LEU A 92 -32.72 -24.58 -2.87
N ASN A 93 -32.12 -23.85 -3.82
CA ASN A 93 -30.73 -24.09 -4.19
C ASN A 93 -29.76 -23.07 -3.60
N HIS A 94 -30.22 -21.84 -3.34
CA HIS A 94 -29.34 -20.77 -2.88
C HIS A 94 -28.97 -20.94 -1.38
N PRO A 95 -27.68 -20.89 -1.01
CA PRO A 95 -27.17 -21.05 0.36
C PRO A 95 -27.82 -20.13 1.40
N ASN A 96 -28.15 -18.87 1.08
CA ASN A 96 -28.82 -17.96 2.03
C ASN A 96 -30.14 -18.52 2.59
N PHE A 97 -30.80 -19.45 1.89
CA PHE A 97 -32.06 -20.05 2.33
C PHE A 97 -31.88 -21.43 2.98
N ARG A 98 -30.64 -21.86 3.25
CA ARG A 98 -30.32 -23.11 3.96
C ARG A 98 -30.19 -22.87 5.46
N GLY A 99 -30.37 -23.92 6.26
CA GLY A 99 -30.04 -23.91 7.70
C GLY A 99 -31.18 -23.53 8.66
N PHE A 100 -32.35 -23.08 8.17
CA PHE A 100 -33.53 -22.80 9.01
C PHE A 100 -34.74 -23.69 8.68
N HIS A 101 -34.49 -24.95 8.29
CA HIS A 101 -35.50 -25.98 8.03
C HIS A 101 -36.55 -25.64 6.93
N LEU A 102 -36.16 -24.84 5.93
CA LEU A 102 -36.96 -24.57 4.73
C LEU A 102 -36.71 -25.64 3.65
N GLY A 103 -37.42 -26.77 3.74
CA GLY A 103 -37.32 -27.88 2.80
C GLY A 103 -38.29 -27.80 1.61
N LYS A 104 -38.11 -28.71 0.63
CA LYS A 104 -38.96 -28.83 -0.58
C LYS A 104 -40.46 -28.84 -0.29
N ALA A 105 -40.89 -29.55 0.76
CA ALA A 105 -42.30 -29.62 1.15
C ALA A 105 -42.87 -28.26 1.56
N LYS A 106 -42.14 -27.49 2.39
CA LYS A 106 -42.58 -26.16 2.86
C LYS A 106 -42.55 -25.13 1.73
N VAL A 107 -41.54 -25.16 0.87
CA VAL A 107 -41.49 -24.29 -0.32
C VAL A 107 -42.67 -24.59 -1.26
N ASN A 108 -42.99 -25.87 -1.51
CA ASN A 108 -44.14 -26.22 -2.33
C ASN A 108 -45.46 -25.76 -1.70
N LYS A 109 -45.59 -25.87 -0.36
CA LYS A 109 -46.76 -25.37 0.38
C LYS A 109 -46.92 -23.84 0.24
N LEU A 110 -45.83 -23.09 0.46
CA LEU A 110 -45.80 -21.63 0.27
C LEU A 110 -46.27 -21.22 -1.12
N LEU A 111 -45.76 -21.87 -2.17
CA LEU A 111 -46.11 -21.53 -3.54
C LEU A 111 -47.53 -21.98 -3.93
N ALA A 112 -48.06 -23.02 -3.30
CA ALA A 112 -49.44 -23.49 -3.55
C ALA A 112 -50.49 -22.60 -2.86
N GLU A 113 -50.22 -22.15 -1.63
CA GLU A 113 -51.18 -21.36 -0.84
C GLU A 113 -51.10 -19.85 -1.12
N ILE A 114 -49.90 -19.29 -1.33
CA ILE A 114 -49.70 -17.85 -1.56
C ILE A 114 -49.60 -17.54 -3.07
N GLY A 115 -48.95 -18.41 -3.83
CA GLY A 115 -48.62 -18.16 -5.23
C GLY A 115 -47.29 -17.45 -5.44
N ASP A 116 -46.64 -17.72 -6.58
CA ASP A 116 -45.28 -17.25 -6.89
C ASP A 116 -45.15 -15.71 -6.83
N PHE A 117 -46.07 -14.99 -7.46
CA PHE A 117 -46.04 -13.52 -7.55
C PHE A 117 -46.28 -12.85 -6.20
N ALA A 118 -47.36 -13.23 -5.50
CA ALA A 118 -47.71 -12.66 -4.21
C ALA A 118 -46.62 -12.94 -3.16
N LEU A 119 -45.98 -14.12 -3.19
CA LEU A 119 -44.86 -14.42 -2.30
C LEU A 119 -43.68 -13.47 -2.53
N VAL A 120 -43.31 -13.17 -3.78
CA VAL A 120 -42.27 -12.18 -4.09
C VAL A 120 -42.64 -10.79 -3.56
N GLU A 121 -43.88 -10.33 -3.79
CA GLU A 121 -44.34 -9.03 -3.30
C GLU A 121 -44.27 -8.93 -1.77
N MET A 122 -44.70 -9.98 -1.07
CA MET A 122 -44.67 -10.02 0.40
C MET A 122 -43.23 -10.02 0.95
N LEU A 123 -42.32 -10.76 0.31
CA LEU A 123 -40.91 -10.79 0.68
C LEU A 123 -40.22 -9.44 0.42
N ASN A 124 -40.53 -8.78 -0.70
CA ASN A 124 -40.05 -7.44 -1.00
C ASN A 124 -40.58 -6.39 -0.01
N ALA A 125 -41.84 -6.53 0.42
CA ALA A 125 -42.46 -5.66 1.41
C ALA A 125 -42.07 -5.99 2.86
N GLY A 126 -41.27 -7.04 3.09
CA GLY A 126 -40.88 -7.47 4.43
C GLY A 126 -42.03 -7.99 5.30
N ARG A 127 -43.14 -8.46 4.70
CA ARG A 127 -44.33 -8.90 5.44
C ARG A 127 -44.13 -10.32 5.99
N VAL A 128 -44.02 -10.44 7.31
CA VAL A 128 -43.82 -11.73 7.99
C VAL A 128 -45.15 -12.43 8.28
N ASP A 129 -46.17 -11.71 8.73
CA ASP A 129 -47.38 -12.28 9.35
C ASP A 129 -48.09 -13.32 8.47
N HIS A 130 -48.40 -12.97 7.23
CA HIS A 130 -49.09 -13.87 6.30
C HIS A 130 -48.20 -15.03 5.81
N ILE A 131 -46.87 -14.85 5.79
CA ILE A 131 -45.94 -15.96 5.51
C ILE A 131 -45.93 -16.92 6.72
N ALA A 132 -46.02 -16.36 7.93
CA ALA A 132 -46.06 -17.10 9.19
C ALA A 132 -47.35 -17.93 9.40
N GLU A 133 -48.40 -17.68 8.61
CA GLU A 133 -49.60 -18.51 8.58
C GLU A 133 -49.35 -19.85 7.86
N VAL A 134 -48.48 -19.85 6.84
CA VAL A 134 -48.19 -21.02 6.01
C VAL A 134 -47.01 -21.83 6.56
N VAL A 135 -46.00 -21.14 7.09
CA VAL A 135 -44.81 -21.69 7.75
C VAL A 135 -44.66 -21.08 9.15
N SER A 136 -43.97 -21.69 10.10
CA SER A 136 -43.78 -21.09 11.44
C SER A 136 -43.16 -19.68 11.39
N SER A 137 -43.53 -18.78 12.32
CA SER A 137 -43.00 -17.40 12.40
C SER A 137 -41.47 -17.32 12.29
N THR A 138 -40.73 -18.19 13.01
CA THR A 138 -39.26 -18.22 12.94
C THR A 138 -38.72 -18.48 11.52
N ILE A 139 -39.43 -19.28 10.71
CA ILE A 139 -39.04 -19.56 9.32
C ILE A 139 -39.40 -18.36 8.43
N ALA A 140 -40.55 -17.74 8.65
CA ALA A 140 -40.97 -16.54 7.93
C ALA A 140 -39.97 -15.38 8.15
N ASP A 141 -39.57 -15.13 9.40
CA ASP A 141 -38.56 -14.12 9.75
C ASP A 141 -37.22 -14.40 9.06
N ASN A 142 -36.72 -15.62 9.16
CA ASN A 142 -35.46 -16.01 8.53
C ASN A 142 -35.52 -15.91 7.01
N LEU A 143 -36.67 -16.25 6.41
CA LEU A 143 -36.89 -16.15 4.97
C LEU A 143 -36.88 -14.69 4.50
N VAL A 144 -37.62 -13.80 5.17
CA VAL A 144 -37.65 -12.36 4.88
C VAL A 144 -36.26 -11.74 5.05
N ASN A 145 -35.55 -12.09 6.12
CA ASN A 145 -34.19 -11.61 6.37
C ASN A 145 -33.18 -12.09 5.31
N ALA A 146 -33.25 -13.37 4.92
CA ALA A 146 -32.39 -13.94 3.88
C ALA A 146 -32.69 -13.32 2.51
N TRP A 147 -33.96 -13.06 2.22
CA TRP A 147 -34.42 -12.39 1.00
C TRP A 147 -33.90 -10.96 0.92
N SER A 148 -34.13 -10.18 1.98
CA SER A 148 -33.68 -8.79 2.09
C SER A 148 -32.17 -8.66 1.87
N LYS A 149 -31.36 -9.55 2.46
CA LYS A 149 -29.90 -9.53 2.24
C LYS A 149 -29.53 -9.72 0.76
N LEU A 150 -30.21 -10.62 0.06
CA LEU A 150 -29.95 -10.90 -1.36
C LEU A 150 -30.42 -9.75 -2.25
N THR A 151 -31.63 -9.23 -2.03
CA THR A 151 -32.16 -8.12 -2.84
C THR A 151 -31.37 -6.84 -2.65
N ASN A 152 -30.93 -6.54 -1.42
CA ASN A 152 -30.09 -5.38 -1.14
C ASN A 152 -28.71 -5.46 -1.84
N GLU A 153 -28.12 -6.65 -1.90
CA GLU A 153 -26.90 -6.88 -2.68
C GLU A 153 -27.15 -6.67 -4.17
N ILE A 154 -28.21 -7.24 -4.73
CA ILE A 154 -28.57 -7.08 -6.14
C ILE A 154 -28.79 -5.60 -6.48
N ALA A 155 -29.55 -4.88 -5.66
CA ALA A 155 -29.82 -3.47 -5.85
C ALA A 155 -28.54 -2.61 -5.84
N LEU A 156 -27.56 -2.95 -4.99
CA LEU A 156 -26.26 -2.30 -4.97
C LEU A 156 -25.47 -2.56 -6.25
N VAL A 157 -25.41 -3.82 -6.69
CA VAL A 157 -24.72 -4.22 -7.92
C VAL A 157 -25.34 -3.50 -9.13
N GLU A 158 -26.67 -3.51 -9.24
CA GLU A 158 -27.42 -2.82 -10.30
C GLU A 158 -27.17 -1.31 -10.29
N PHE A 159 -27.16 -0.68 -9.10
CA PHE A 159 -26.85 0.74 -8.97
C PHE A 159 -25.45 1.06 -9.49
N LEU A 160 -24.42 0.35 -9.03
CA LEU A 160 -23.04 0.62 -9.44
C LEU A 160 -22.86 0.40 -10.95
N TYR A 161 -23.41 -0.67 -11.49
CA TYR A 161 -23.33 -0.97 -12.92
C TYR A 161 -24.05 0.08 -13.78
N LYS A 162 -25.29 0.46 -13.42
CA LYS A 162 -26.06 1.49 -14.14
C LYS A 162 -25.34 2.84 -14.22
N HIS A 163 -24.45 3.09 -13.27
CA HIS A 163 -23.69 4.31 -13.14
C HIS A 163 -22.20 4.16 -13.51
N ASP A 164 -21.83 3.04 -14.16
CA ASP A 164 -20.50 2.75 -14.68
C ASP A 164 -19.39 2.76 -13.61
N PHE A 165 -19.72 2.36 -12.38
CA PHE A 165 -18.76 2.21 -11.29
C PHE A 165 -18.10 0.83 -11.29
N GLU A 166 -16.85 0.77 -10.82
CA GLU A 166 -16.07 -0.47 -10.78
C GLU A 166 -16.67 -1.51 -9.80
N PRO A 167 -16.76 -2.80 -10.19
CA PRO A 167 -17.26 -3.87 -9.33
C PRO A 167 -16.51 -4.03 -8.00
N ALA A 168 -15.24 -3.63 -7.95
CA ALA A 168 -14.41 -3.70 -6.75
C ALA A 168 -14.99 -2.92 -5.54
N LEU A 169 -15.86 -1.93 -5.79
CA LEU A 169 -16.53 -1.15 -4.75
C LEU A 169 -17.58 -1.96 -3.97
N ILE A 170 -18.16 -3.00 -4.58
CA ILE A 170 -19.24 -3.80 -3.97
C ILE A 170 -18.79 -4.39 -2.63
N GLN A 171 -17.60 -5.00 -2.58
CA GLN A 171 -17.09 -5.63 -1.36
C GLN A 171 -16.83 -4.61 -0.25
N LYS A 172 -16.37 -3.41 -0.60
CA LYS A 172 -16.15 -2.32 0.37
C LYS A 172 -17.47 -1.80 0.92
N LEU A 173 -18.45 -1.55 0.05
CA LEU A 173 -19.78 -1.05 0.42
C LEU A 173 -20.55 -2.07 1.28
N LYS A 174 -20.46 -3.37 0.99
CA LYS A 174 -21.06 -4.42 1.83
C LYS A 174 -20.48 -4.43 3.25
N ARG A 175 -19.17 -4.19 3.41
CA ARG A 175 -18.53 -4.12 4.73
C ARG A 175 -18.99 -2.90 5.53
N VAL A 176 -19.21 -1.77 4.87
CA VAL A 176 -19.54 -0.49 5.53
C VAL A 176 -21.05 -0.33 5.77
N CYS A 177 -21.87 -0.47 4.72
CA CYS A 177 -23.30 -0.15 4.77
C CYS A 177 -24.19 -1.35 5.12
N LYS A 178 -23.68 -2.58 5.01
CA LYS A 178 -24.41 -3.85 5.27
C LYS A 178 -25.68 -4.03 4.43
N THR A 179 -26.80 -3.39 4.77
CA THR A 179 -28.15 -3.73 4.26
C THR A 179 -28.84 -2.65 3.43
N ASP A 180 -28.36 -1.41 3.37
CA ASP A 180 -29.07 -0.29 2.70
C ASP A 180 -28.17 0.54 1.76
N ALA A 181 -27.06 -0.06 1.32
CA ALA A 181 -26.01 0.63 0.56
C ALA A 181 -26.55 1.38 -0.66
N ALA A 182 -27.42 0.75 -1.46
CA ALA A 182 -27.98 1.36 -2.66
C ALA A 182 -28.85 2.59 -2.34
N GLU A 183 -29.65 2.53 -1.27
CA GLU A 183 -30.50 3.64 -0.85
C GLU A 183 -29.69 4.82 -0.33
N ARG A 184 -28.66 4.55 0.49
CA ARG A 184 -27.72 5.58 0.94
C ARG A 184 -27.03 6.28 -0.22
N LEU A 185 -26.62 5.53 -1.24
CA LEU A 185 -25.97 6.11 -2.43
C LEU A 185 -26.94 6.90 -3.33
N ARG A 186 -28.23 6.53 -3.35
CA ARG A 186 -29.25 7.37 -4.01
C ARG A 186 -29.48 8.67 -3.24
N ALA A 187 -29.45 8.62 -1.92
CA ALA A 187 -29.60 9.80 -1.05
C ALA A 187 -28.35 10.68 -1.00
N ASN A 188 -27.16 10.12 -1.16
CA ASN A 188 -25.91 10.84 -1.26
C ASN A 188 -24.86 10.03 -2.07
N PRO A 189 -24.70 10.28 -3.37
CA PRO A 189 -23.71 9.58 -4.19
C PRO A 189 -22.26 9.94 -3.85
N TYR A 190 -22.01 11.07 -3.18
CA TYR A 190 -20.67 11.50 -2.76
C TYR A 190 -20.10 10.63 -1.62
N GLY A 191 -20.94 9.85 -0.94
CA GLY A 191 -20.50 8.82 0.03
C GLY A 191 -19.61 7.72 -0.57
N LEU A 192 -19.43 7.68 -1.90
CA LEU A 192 -18.46 6.80 -2.57
C LEU A 192 -17.01 7.27 -2.46
N LEU A 193 -16.77 8.57 -2.20
CA LEU A 193 -15.43 9.16 -2.17
C LEU A 193 -14.44 8.42 -1.26
N PRO A 194 -14.79 8.05 -0.01
CA PRO A 194 -13.84 7.39 0.89
C PRO A 194 -13.49 5.94 0.48
N LEU A 195 -14.22 5.36 -0.49
CA LEU A 195 -14.13 3.94 -0.83
C LEU A 195 -13.29 3.66 -2.07
N ALA A 196 -12.89 4.69 -2.82
CA ALA A 196 -12.12 4.56 -4.05
C ALA A 196 -10.84 5.39 -4.01
N VAL A 197 -9.94 5.12 -4.97
CA VAL A 197 -8.76 5.97 -5.15
C VAL A 197 -9.21 7.30 -5.77
N PRO A 198 -8.94 8.44 -5.12
CA PRO A 198 -9.39 9.73 -5.61
C PRO A 198 -8.73 10.05 -6.95
N SER A 199 -9.56 10.46 -7.91
CA SER A 199 -9.15 10.84 -9.26
C SER A 199 -10.21 11.74 -9.91
N THR A 200 -9.79 12.53 -10.89
CA THR A 200 -10.71 13.38 -11.68
C THR A 200 -11.76 12.54 -12.41
N SER A 201 -11.39 11.37 -12.94
CA SER A 201 -12.32 10.46 -13.59
C SER A 201 -13.38 9.93 -12.61
N PHE A 202 -12.97 9.60 -11.39
CA PHE A 202 -13.89 9.12 -10.36
C PHE A 202 -14.85 10.22 -9.88
N TRP A 203 -14.35 11.43 -9.60
CA TRP A 203 -15.19 12.60 -9.30
C TRP A 203 -16.22 12.85 -10.41
N ASN A 204 -15.80 12.82 -11.67
CA ASN A 204 -16.70 13.02 -12.81
C ASN A 204 -17.75 11.90 -12.93
N ALA A 205 -17.42 10.66 -12.55
CA ALA A 205 -18.40 9.57 -12.51
C ALA A 205 -19.47 9.81 -11.42
N ILE A 206 -19.07 10.31 -10.26
CA ILE A 206 -20.00 10.71 -9.19
C ILE A 206 -20.87 11.89 -9.64
N GLU A 207 -20.29 12.95 -10.22
CA GLU A 207 -21.04 14.11 -10.72
C GLU A 207 -22.09 13.72 -11.77
N ARG A 208 -21.74 12.82 -12.72
CA ARG A 208 -22.71 12.29 -13.69
C ARG A 208 -23.82 11.50 -13.01
N THR A 209 -23.50 10.78 -11.95
CA THR A 209 -24.47 10.03 -11.16
C THR A 209 -25.40 10.95 -10.38
N ALA A 210 -24.85 11.93 -9.66
CA ALA A 210 -25.60 12.94 -8.93
C ALA A 210 -26.54 13.73 -9.86
N SER A 211 -26.07 14.12 -11.04
CA SER A 211 -26.91 14.78 -12.05
C SER A 211 -28.06 13.89 -12.54
N LYS A 212 -27.82 12.59 -12.80
CA LYS A 212 -28.88 11.63 -13.15
C LYS A 212 -29.89 11.40 -12.03
N LEU A 213 -29.47 11.59 -10.77
CA LEU A 213 -30.32 11.48 -9.58
C LEU A 213 -31.03 12.80 -9.22
N GLY A 214 -30.75 13.90 -9.93
CA GLY A 214 -31.43 15.19 -9.75
C GLY A 214 -30.79 16.13 -8.72
N PHE A 215 -29.54 15.91 -8.30
CA PHE A 215 -28.86 16.81 -7.36
C PHE A 215 -28.57 18.17 -7.99
N ALA A 216 -28.85 19.24 -7.25
CA ALA A 216 -28.55 20.61 -7.64
C ALA A 216 -27.04 20.89 -7.58
N LYS A 217 -26.58 21.93 -8.29
CA LYS A 217 -25.15 22.33 -8.27
C LYS A 217 -24.71 22.87 -6.91
N ASP A 218 -25.63 23.41 -6.13
CA ASP A 218 -25.40 24.00 -4.81
C ASP A 218 -25.96 23.13 -3.67
N ASP A 219 -26.26 21.87 -3.95
CA ASP A 219 -26.66 20.86 -2.96
C ASP A 219 -25.56 20.65 -1.91
N ASP A 220 -25.92 20.65 -0.63
CA ASP A 220 -24.95 20.56 0.47
C ASP A 220 -24.13 19.26 0.42
N ASN A 221 -24.69 18.13 -0.03
CA ASN A 221 -23.93 16.88 -0.15
C ASN A 221 -22.83 17.00 -1.22
N ARG A 222 -23.13 17.70 -2.33
CA ARG A 222 -22.15 17.99 -3.38
C ARG A 222 -21.04 18.89 -2.88
N LEU A 223 -21.40 19.91 -2.10
CA LEU A 223 -20.46 20.87 -1.53
C LEU A 223 -19.52 20.19 -0.53
N VAL A 224 -20.05 19.39 0.40
CA VAL A 224 -19.24 18.58 1.33
C VAL A 224 -18.35 17.59 0.55
N GLY A 225 -18.92 16.89 -0.43
CA GLY A 225 -18.19 15.95 -1.27
C GLY A 225 -17.05 16.60 -2.05
N ALA A 226 -17.19 17.86 -2.48
CA ALA A 226 -16.11 18.59 -3.14
C ALA A 226 -14.94 18.87 -2.20
N ALA A 227 -15.22 19.30 -0.96
CA ALA A 227 -14.19 19.52 0.05
C ALA A 227 -13.47 18.20 0.39
N GLU A 228 -14.22 17.12 0.62
CA GLU A 228 -13.65 15.79 0.85
C GLU A 228 -12.81 15.28 -0.33
N GLN A 229 -13.27 15.47 -1.57
CA GLN A 229 -12.53 15.07 -2.77
C GLN A 229 -11.15 15.76 -2.84
N ILE A 230 -11.08 17.06 -2.55
CA ILE A 230 -9.79 17.77 -2.47
C ILE A 230 -8.92 17.21 -1.36
N MET A 231 -9.49 16.98 -0.18
CA MET A 231 -8.74 16.41 0.95
C MET A 231 -8.22 14.99 0.65
N TYR A 232 -9.00 14.13 0.00
CA TYR A 232 -8.55 12.79 -0.42
C TYR A 232 -7.45 12.86 -1.49
N LEU A 233 -7.51 13.83 -2.42
CA LEU A 233 -6.41 14.08 -3.35
C LEU A 233 -5.13 14.54 -2.63
N ARG A 234 -5.27 15.41 -1.62
CA ARG A 234 -4.15 15.86 -0.78
C ARG A 234 -3.55 14.71 0.04
N LEU A 235 -4.38 13.85 0.63
CA LEU A 235 -3.97 12.60 1.30
C LEU A 235 -3.22 11.65 0.37
N LYS A 236 -3.68 11.49 -0.88
CA LYS A 236 -2.99 10.67 -1.88
C LYS A 236 -1.59 11.20 -2.22
N SER A 237 -1.39 12.52 -2.15
CA SER A 237 -0.06 13.14 -2.32
C SER A 237 0.78 13.12 -1.04
N GLY A 238 0.19 12.74 0.09
CA GLY A 238 0.83 12.56 1.38
C GLY A 238 0.51 13.62 2.43
N HIS A 239 -0.26 14.66 2.08
CA HIS A 239 -0.66 15.70 3.03
C HIS A 239 -1.78 15.20 3.94
N THR A 240 -1.79 15.59 5.22
CA THR A 240 -2.96 15.36 6.11
C THR A 240 -3.70 16.63 6.45
N ALA A 241 -3.15 17.79 6.07
CA ALA A 241 -3.72 19.10 6.33
C ALA A 241 -3.58 20.05 5.13
N ILE A 242 -4.39 21.11 5.13
CA ILE A 242 -4.37 22.20 4.15
C ILE A 242 -4.85 23.49 4.84
N THR A 243 -4.41 24.67 4.40
CA THR A 243 -4.97 25.93 4.92
C THR A 243 -6.44 26.05 4.52
N LYS A 244 -7.25 26.76 5.33
CA LYS A 244 -8.64 27.04 4.97
C LYS A 244 -8.74 27.79 3.64
N GLU A 245 -7.86 28.76 3.42
CA GLU A 245 -7.81 29.60 2.22
C GLU A 245 -7.51 28.78 0.97
N ASP A 246 -6.52 27.88 1.01
CA ASP A 246 -6.17 27.03 -0.12
C ASP A 246 -7.28 26.02 -0.42
N LEU A 247 -7.92 25.45 0.60
CA LEU A 247 -9.05 24.53 0.41
C LEU A 247 -10.23 25.23 -0.26
N ILE A 248 -10.56 26.46 0.15
CA ILE A 248 -11.60 27.27 -0.51
C ILE A 248 -11.23 27.51 -1.98
N CYS A 249 -9.97 27.85 -2.28
CA CYS A 249 -9.52 28.07 -3.64
C CYS A 249 -9.60 26.81 -4.51
N GLU A 250 -9.16 25.67 -4.00
CA GLU A 250 -9.24 24.39 -4.71
C GLU A 250 -10.67 23.93 -4.92
N CYS A 251 -11.54 24.08 -3.91
CA CYS A 251 -12.98 23.81 -4.05
C CYS A 251 -13.60 24.74 -5.09
N ALA A 252 -13.26 26.02 -5.09
CA ALA A 252 -13.75 26.97 -6.08
C ALA A 252 -13.33 26.58 -7.50
N ASN A 253 -12.12 26.06 -7.69
CA ASN A 253 -11.64 25.56 -8.98
C ASN A 253 -12.38 24.29 -9.41
N LEU A 254 -12.55 23.32 -8.50
CA LEU A 254 -13.27 22.07 -8.77
C LEU A 254 -14.75 22.33 -9.12
N LEU A 255 -15.39 23.25 -8.38
CA LEU A 255 -16.80 23.61 -8.53
C LEU A 255 -17.04 24.69 -9.59
N LYS A 256 -15.97 25.31 -10.11
CA LYS A 256 -15.99 26.45 -11.04
C LYS A 256 -16.78 27.66 -10.51
N SER A 257 -16.75 27.90 -9.20
CA SER A 257 -17.44 29.00 -8.54
C SER A 257 -16.80 29.35 -7.18
N LYS A 258 -16.39 30.60 -7.01
CA LYS A 258 -15.79 31.10 -5.75
C LYS A 258 -16.76 30.99 -4.57
N HIS A 259 -18.00 31.41 -4.77
CA HIS A 259 -19.04 31.35 -3.74
C HIS A 259 -19.32 29.91 -3.29
N LEU A 260 -19.42 28.96 -4.23
CA LEU A 260 -19.62 27.55 -3.88
C LEU A 260 -18.39 26.94 -3.22
N GLY A 261 -17.18 27.37 -3.58
CA GLY A 261 -15.94 26.93 -2.92
C GLY A 261 -15.90 27.31 -1.45
N GLN A 262 -16.33 28.53 -1.11
CA GLN A 262 -16.44 28.97 0.28
C GLN A 262 -17.52 28.17 1.04
N ARG A 263 -18.74 28.07 0.49
CA ARG A 263 -19.82 27.29 1.09
C ARG A 263 -19.45 25.81 1.29
N ALA A 264 -18.67 25.22 0.39
CA ALA A 264 -18.21 23.84 0.52
C ALA A 264 -17.42 23.59 1.80
N VAL A 265 -16.49 24.49 2.13
CA VAL A 265 -15.70 24.37 3.35
C VAL A 265 -16.54 24.64 4.59
N GLU A 266 -17.46 25.61 4.54
CA GLU A 266 -18.37 25.94 5.63
C GLU A 266 -19.32 24.77 5.96
N GLU A 267 -19.97 24.19 4.93
CA GLU A 267 -20.86 23.05 5.11
C GLU A 267 -20.11 21.79 5.57
N ALA A 268 -18.89 21.55 5.07
CA ALA A 268 -18.05 20.43 5.50
C ALA A 268 -17.62 20.54 6.98
N LEU A 269 -17.39 21.77 7.48
CA LEU A 269 -17.13 22.01 8.90
C LEU A 269 -18.40 21.85 9.74
N LYS A 270 -19.52 22.38 9.26
CA LYS A 270 -20.83 22.30 9.93
C LYS A 270 -21.31 20.86 10.13
N CYS A 271 -21.13 19.99 9.13
CA CYS A 271 -21.46 18.57 9.23
C CYS A 271 -20.33 17.71 9.84
N ARG A 272 -19.22 18.32 10.26
CA ARG A 272 -18.03 17.65 10.83
C ARG A 272 -17.39 16.62 9.89
N ALA A 273 -17.47 16.82 8.58
CA ALA A 273 -16.64 16.09 7.63
C ALA A 273 -15.16 16.52 7.73
N LEU A 274 -14.93 17.78 8.13
CA LEU A 274 -13.61 18.35 8.40
C LEU A 274 -13.48 18.80 9.86
N CYS A 275 -12.25 18.80 10.34
CA CYS A 275 -11.85 19.42 11.59
C CYS A 275 -10.69 20.39 11.34
N GLY A 276 -10.39 21.27 12.28
CA GLY A 276 -9.36 22.29 12.09
C GLY A 276 -8.50 22.56 13.30
N PHE A 277 -7.36 23.20 13.06
CA PHE A 277 -6.40 23.61 14.07
C PHE A 277 -5.61 24.83 13.66
N TYR A 278 -5.09 25.54 14.66
CA TYR A 278 -4.32 26.75 14.43
C TYR A 278 -2.82 26.47 14.54
N GLU A 279 -2.07 27.01 13.59
CA GLU A 279 -0.61 27.08 13.62
C GLU A 279 -0.19 28.48 13.16
N SER A 280 0.57 29.20 13.98
CA SER A 280 1.01 30.57 13.69
C SER A 280 -0.14 31.49 13.21
N ASN A 281 -1.28 31.47 13.91
CA ASN A 281 -2.53 32.17 13.58
C ASN A 281 -3.20 31.79 12.24
N THR A 282 -2.72 30.76 11.56
CA THR A 282 -3.35 30.23 10.33
C THR A 282 -4.20 29.02 10.68
N LEU A 283 -5.42 28.96 10.13
CA LEU A 283 -6.32 27.82 10.33
C LEU A 283 -6.07 26.74 9.27
N TYR A 284 -5.62 25.59 9.72
CA TYR A 284 -5.46 24.38 8.93
C TYR A 284 -6.65 23.45 9.13
N LEU A 285 -7.02 22.73 8.07
CA LEU A 285 -8.14 21.80 8.03
C LEU A 285 -7.67 20.38 7.70
N GLN A 286 -8.33 19.39 8.27
CA GLN A 286 -8.04 17.97 8.12
C GLN A 286 -9.31 17.15 7.93
N CYS A 287 -9.20 16.03 7.20
CA CYS A 287 -10.19 14.97 7.31
C CYS A 287 -10.16 14.38 8.73
N VAL A 288 -11.34 14.04 9.25
CA VAL A 288 -11.48 13.55 10.63
C VAL A 288 -10.68 12.27 10.88
N GLY A 289 -10.62 11.35 9.89
CA GLY A 289 -9.89 10.08 10.03
C GLY A 289 -8.37 10.27 10.28
N PRO A 290 -7.64 10.93 9.38
CA PRO A 290 -6.23 11.27 9.59
C PRO A 290 -5.99 12.08 10.87
N ALA A 291 -6.81 13.08 11.16
CA ALA A 291 -6.68 13.90 12.38
C ALA A 291 -6.83 13.05 13.66
N TYR A 292 -7.77 12.09 13.66
CA TYR A 292 -7.93 11.16 14.77
C TYR A 292 -6.69 10.26 14.91
N ILE A 293 -6.15 9.73 13.82
CA ILE A 293 -4.95 8.89 13.86
C ILE A 293 -3.73 9.67 14.37
N GLU A 294 -3.53 10.90 13.91
CA GLU A 294 -2.45 11.77 14.38
C GLU A 294 -2.61 12.10 15.86
N SER A 295 -3.81 12.51 16.31
CA SER A 295 -4.07 12.81 17.72
C SER A 295 -3.85 11.58 18.62
N GLN A 296 -4.28 10.41 18.17
CA GLN A 296 -4.04 9.14 18.87
C GLN A 296 -2.54 8.82 18.95
N LEU A 297 -1.77 9.11 17.91
CA LEU A 297 -0.32 8.90 17.90
C LEU A 297 0.39 9.90 18.83
N GLU A 298 0.00 11.18 18.82
CA GLU A 298 0.51 12.21 19.72
C GLU A 298 0.32 11.80 21.18
N GLN A 299 -0.89 11.41 21.57
CA GLN A 299 -1.19 10.99 22.94
C GLN A 299 -0.37 9.77 23.39
N ARG A 300 -0.05 8.85 22.48
CA ARG A 300 0.75 7.66 22.76
C ARG A 300 2.20 8.03 23.00
N LEU A 301 2.76 8.85 22.12
CA LEU A 301 4.14 9.29 22.19
C LEU A 301 4.39 10.20 23.40
N THR A 302 3.47 11.15 23.69
CA THR A 302 3.55 11.98 24.89
C THR A 302 3.47 11.14 26.17
N ARG A 303 2.65 10.07 26.22
CA ARG A 303 2.63 9.15 27.36
C ARG A 303 3.95 8.41 27.54
N LEU A 304 4.57 7.93 26.47
CA LEU A 304 5.90 7.32 26.54
C LEU A 304 6.96 8.34 26.98
N LEU A 305 6.88 9.58 26.51
CA LEU A 305 7.83 10.63 26.86
C LEU A 305 7.74 11.04 28.33
N ASN A 306 6.52 11.16 28.87
CA ASN A 306 6.28 11.58 30.25
C ASN A 306 6.44 10.43 31.26
N GLN A 307 6.52 9.19 30.78
CA GLN A 307 6.90 8.05 31.61
C GLN A 307 8.43 8.02 31.73
N ASN A 308 8.96 8.40 32.89
CA ASN A 308 10.29 7.92 33.25
C ASN A 308 10.21 6.38 33.39
N VAL A 309 11.23 5.67 32.91
CA VAL A 309 11.46 4.28 33.34
C VAL A 309 11.43 4.33 34.86
N GLN A 310 10.46 3.66 35.51
CA GLN A 310 10.08 3.90 36.90
C GLN A 310 11.30 4.12 37.81
N ASN A 311 11.35 5.29 38.44
CA ASN A 311 12.35 5.68 39.44
C ASN A 311 12.36 4.78 40.70
N ASP A 312 11.43 3.83 40.85
CA ASP A 312 11.31 3.01 42.05
C ASP A 312 12.28 1.80 42.10
N ILE A 313 13.08 1.54 41.06
CA ILE A 313 14.17 0.52 41.04
C ILE A 313 15.56 1.16 40.78
N PHE A 314 15.66 2.49 40.75
CA PHE A 314 16.85 3.18 40.25
C PHE A 314 18.10 3.13 41.15
N SER A 315 18.02 2.63 42.38
CA SER A 315 19.25 2.33 43.13
C SER A 315 19.95 1.04 42.68
N ILE A 316 19.26 0.15 41.94
CA ILE A 316 19.79 -1.16 41.51
C ILE A 316 20.01 -1.21 39.98
N LEU A 317 19.09 -0.65 39.17
CA LEU A 317 19.25 -0.62 37.71
C LEU A 317 20.12 0.55 37.21
N GLY A 318 20.14 1.70 37.90
CA GLY A 318 21.03 2.82 37.55
C GLY A 318 22.50 2.42 37.64
N SER A 319 22.89 1.69 38.69
CA SER A 319 24.22 1.08 38.80
C SER A 319 24.47 0.01 37.74
N GLY A 320 23.45 -0.76 37.35
CA GLY A 320 23.57 -1.83 36.35
C GLY A 320 23.76 -1.29 34.93
N ILE A 321 23.05 -0.23 34.53
CA ILE A 321 23.21 0.41 33.21
C ILE A 321 24.59 1.06 33.10
N GLU A 322 25.04 1.82 34.10
CA GLU A 322 26.37 2.44 34.06
C GLU A 322 27.50 1.39 34.05
N GLN A 323 27.37 0.32 34.84
CA GLN A 323 28.32 -0.80 34.80
C GLN A 323 28.31 -1.52 33.44
N ALA A 324 27.13 -1.72 32.84
CA ALA A 324 27.01 -2.36 31.55
C ALA A 324 27.48 -1.46 30.40
N LEU A 325 27.33 -0.13 30.53
CA LEU A 325 27.87 0.89 29.62
C LEU A 325 29.40 0.92 29.66
N ALA A 326 30.02 0.72 30.82
CA ALA A 326 31.48 0.61 30.94
C ALA A 326 32.07 -0.59 30.17
N GLN A 327 31.25 -1.58 29.82
CA GLN A 327 31.63 -2.74 29.00
C GLN A 327 31.20 -2.64 27.54
N VAL A 328 30.62 -1.51 27.12
CA VAL A 328 30.32 -1.25 25.71
C VAL A 328 31.62 -1.03 24.95
N ASP A 329 31.65 -1.37 23.66
CA ASP A 329 32.86 -1.29 22.83
C ASP A 329 33.56 0.07 22.94
N ASN A 330 34.86 0.04 23.27
CA ASN A 330 35.71 1.22 23.40
C ASN A 330 35.97 1.92 22.06
N ASN A 331 35.66 1.27 20.93
CA ASN A 331 35.79 1.86 19.59
C ASN A 331 34.63 2.80 19.23
N LEU A 332 33.54 2.82 19.99
CA LEU A 332 32.48 3.82 19.81
C LEU A 332 33.01 5.22 20.13
N ASN A 333 32.67 6.19 19.30
CA ASN A 333 32.87 7.59 19.63
C ASN A 333 31.87 8.06 20.71
N ASP A 334 32.05 9.27 21.22
CA ASP A 334 31.22 9.81 22.30
C ASP A 334 29.72 9.88 21.92
N THR A 335 29.37 10.30 20.70
CA THR A 335 27.97 10.39 20.26
C THR A 335 27.31 9.03 20.06
N GLN A 336 28.07 8.04 19.61
CA GLN A 336 27.64 6.65 19.50
C GLN A 336 27.44 6.02 20.89
N ARG A 337 28.33 6.30 21.85
CA ARG A 337 28.21 5.82 23.22
C ARG A 337 27.03 6.46 23.94
N GLU A 338 26.81 7.76 23.75
CA GLU A 338 25.63 8.48 24.24
C GLU A 338 24.35 7.88 23.67
N ALA A 339 24.31 7.57 22.37
CA ALA A 339 23.16 6.92 21.74
C ALA A 339 22.81 5.57 22.38
N VAL A 340 23.82 4.77 22.72
CA VAL A 340 23.63 3.48 23.41
C VAL A 340 23.00 3.69 24.80
N GLY A 341 23.52 4.64 25.59
CA GLY A 341 22.97 4.97 26.91
C GLY A 341 21.56 5.56 26.85
N MET A 342 21.31 6.43 25.87
CA MET A 342 20.00 7.05 25.63
C MET A 342 18.90 6.00 25.39
N ALA A 343 19.17 5.00 24.55
CA ALA A 343 18.22 3.94 24.24
C ALA A 343 17.85 3.07 25.46
N ALA A 344 18.78 2.91 26.40
CA ALA A 344 18.54 2.13 27.62
C ALA A 344 17.78 2.92 28.70
N ARG A 345 18.03 4.23 28.80
CA ARG A 345 17.49 5.11 29.86
C ARG A 345 16.09 5.64 29.56
N ASN A 346 15.71 5.80 28.30
CA ASN A 346 14.48 6.48 27.90
C ASN A 346 13.40 5.51 27.38
N LYS A 347 12.14 5.81 27.68
CA LYS A 347 10.96 5.10 27.14
C LYS A 347 10.69 5.43 25.68
N LEU A 348 11.03 6.64 25.25
CA LEU A 348 11.00 7.07 23.86
C LEU A 348 12.35 7.70 23.53
N SER A 349 12.98 7.25 22.46
CA SER A 349 14.21 7.86 21.96
C SER A 349 14.36 7.71 20.44
N VAL A 350 15.18 8.57 19.86
CA VAL A 350 15.40 8.63 18.42
C VAL A 350 16.89 8.56 18.10
N LEU A 351 17.28 7.61 17.24
CA LEU A 351 18.64 7.51 16.72
C LEU A 351 18.64 7.89 15.24
N THR A 352 19.32 8.98 14.91
CA THR A 352 19.50 9.38 13.51
C THR A 352 20.94 9.26 13.06
N GLY A 353 21.14 9.14 11.76
CA GLY A 353 22.46 9.23 11.17
C GLY A 353 22.44 9.04 9.66
N PHE A 354 23.48 9.52 9.00
CA PHE A 354 23.63 9.40 7.54
C PHE A 354 23.93 7.95 7.13
N GLY A 355 23.87 7.66 5.83
CA GLY A 355 24.43 6.42 5.29
C GLY A 355 25.90 6.27 5.71
N GLY A 356 26.27 5.13 6.31
CA GLY A 356 27.66 4.85 6.70
C GLY A 356 28.14 5.48 8.03
N THR A 357 27.28 6.05 8.88
CA THR A 357 27.67 6.60 10.20
C THR A 357 27.74 5.58 11.34
N GLY A 358 27.53 4.29 11.02
CA GLY A 358 27.56 3.22 12.01
C GLY A 358 26.27 3.05 12.81
N LYS A 359 25.12 3.56 12.35
CA LYS A 359 23.80 3.33 12.99
C LYS A 359 23.57 1.86 13.36
N THR A 360 23.87 0.99 12.40
CA THR A 360 23.75 -0.46 12.53
C THR A 360 24.67 -1.04 13.60
N TYR A 361 25.89 -0.52 13.71
CA TYR A 361 26.85 -0.90 14.75
C TYR A 361 26.38 -0.43 16.14
N VAL A 362 25.91 0.81 16.26
CA VAL A 362 25.27 1.32 17.49
C VAL A 362 24.07 0.48 17.89
N LEU A 363 23.22 0.09 16.93
CA LEU A 363 22.05 -0.74 17.21
C LEU A 363 22.44 -2.13 17.74
N ASN A 364 23.52 -2.73 17.20
CA ASN A 364 24.07 -3.97 17.71
C ASN A 364 24.60 -3.82 19.15
N GLU A 365 25.27 -2.71 19.47
CA GLU A 365 25.73 -2.43 20.84
C GLU A 365 24.56 -2.19 21.81
N ILE A 366 23.49 -1.53 21.38
CA ILE A 366 22.24 -1.41 22.16
C ILE A 366 21.66 -2.79 22.45
N CYS A 367 21.64 -3.68 21.46
CA CYS A 367 21.17 -5.06 21.64
C CYS A 367 21.98 -5.80 22.70
N LYS A 368 23.32 -5.76 22.59
CA LYS A 368 24.24 -6.38 23.58
C LYS A 368 24.07 -5.79 24.97
N LEU A 369 23.90 -4.47 25.08
CA LEU A 369 23.65 -3.80 26.36
C LEU A 369 22.35 -4.31 26.99
N CYS A 370 21.27 -4.38 26.21
CA CYS A 370 19.98 -4.87 26.69
C CYS A 370 20.05 -6.34 27.15
N ASP A 371 20.78 -7.19 26.43
CA ASP A 371 20.99 -8.58 26.82
C ASP A 371 21.72 -8.67 28.19
N ARG A 372 22.68 -7.79 28.48
CA ARG A 372 23.39 -7.73 29.78
C ARG A 372 22.48 -7.34 30.96
N ILE A 373 21.50 -6.48 30.72
CA ILE A 373 20.53 -6.05 31.73
C ILE A 373 19.24 -6.88 31.70
N ALA A 374 19.23 -8.01 30.99
CA ALA A 374 18.09 -8.91 30.82
C ALA A 374 16.82 -8.21 30.27
N LYS A 375 16.98 -7.17 29.44
CA LYS A 375 15.89 -6.46 28.77
C LYS A 375 15.69 -7.05 27.38
N GLN A 376 14.49 -7.58 27.10
CA GLN A 376 14.17 -8.12 25.78
C GLN A 376 14.17 -7.02 24.72
N VAL A 377 14.58 -7.36 23.49
CA VAL A 377 14.61 -6.42 22.37
C VAL A 377 13.96 -7.05 21.14
N PHE A 378 13.03 -6.31 20.54
CA PHE A 378 12.42 -6.66 19.26
C PHE A 378 12.82 -5.64 18.21
N VAL A 379 13.46 -6.10 17.12
CA VAL A 379 13.87 -5.24 16.00
C VAL A 379 12.86 -5.36 14.88
N LEU A 380 12.28 -4.23 14.52
CA LEU A 380 11.23 -4.10 13.52
C LEU A 380 11.71 -3.27 12.33
N ALA A 381 11.20 -3.59 11.14
CA ALA A 381 11.47 -2.81 9.93
C ALA A 381 10.19 -2.67 9.07
N PRO A 382 10.07 -1.60 8.26
CA PRO A 382 8.88 -1.35 7.43
C PRO A 382 8.72 -2.34 6.27
N THR A 383 9.82 -2.88 5.75
CA THR A 383 9.84 -3.78 4.58
C THR A 383 10.52 -5.10 4.90
N GLY A 384 10.20 -6.15 4.12
CA GLY A 384 10.84 -7.47 4.26
C GLY A 384 12.36 -7.40 4.03
N LYS A 385 12.80 -6.58 3.08
CA LYS A 385 14.22 -6.37 2.80
C LYS A 385 14.97 -5.69 3.95
N ALA A 386 14.39 -4.61 4.49
CA ALA A 386 14.97 -3.92 5.65
C ALA A 386 15.01 -4.85 6.88
N LYS A 387 13.99 -5.71 7.07
CA LYS A 387 13.99 -6.75 8.10
C LYS A 387 15.20 -7.69 7.95
N VAL A 388 15.41 -8.27 6.76
CA VAL A 388 16.53 -9.21 6.53
C VAL A 388 17.88 -8.53 6.78
N ARG A 389 18.04 -7.28 6.32
CA ARG A 389 19.25 -6.49 6.57
C ARG A 389 19.48 -6.23 8.07
N ALA A 390 18.43 -5.85 8.79
CA ALA A 390 18.51 -5.64 10.23
C ALA A 390 18.92 -6.95 10.93
N GLU A 391 18.30 -8.08 10.56
CA GLU A 391 18.58 -9.40 11.12
C GLU A 391 20.06 -9.82 10.96
N MET A 392 20.64 -9.64 9.76
CA MET A 392 22.07 -9.89 9.53
C MET A 392 22.98 -8.98 10.37
N SER A 393 22.52 -7.76 10.62
CA SER A 393 23.34 -6.71 11.23
C SER A 393 23.42 -6.80 12.75
N VAL A 394 22.30 -7.12 13.39
CA VAL A 394 22.19 -7.24 14.85
C VAL A 394 22.30 -8.69 15.33
N ASN A 395 22.54 -9.63 14.41
CA ASN A 395 22.64 -11.07 14.67
C ASN A 395 21.50 -11.61 15.54
N ARG A 396 20.29 -11.12 15.31
CA ARG A 396 19.08 -11.52 16.01
C ARG A 396 17.88 -11.42 15.08
N ARG A 397 16.87 -12.24 15.35
CA ARG A 397 15.65 -12.25 14.53
C ARG A 397 15.00 -10.87 14.50
N ALA A 398 14.76 -10.35 13.29
CA ALA A 398 14.00 -9.13 13.07
C ALA A 398 12.61 -9.46 12.52
N PHE A 399 11.69 -8.49 12.56
CA PHE A 399 10.32 -8.65 12.08
C PHE A 399 9.91 -7.48 11.19
N THR A 400 9.00 -7.71 10.24
CA THR A 400 8.30 -6.57 9.63
C THR A 400 7.32 -6.00 10.64
N ILE A 401 7.08 -4.69 10.61
CA ILE A 401 6.09 -4.05 11.52
C ILE A 401 4.72 -4.74 11.38
N HIS A 402 4.29 -5.03 10.15
CA HIS A 402 3.04 -5.74 9.89
C HIS A 402 3.02 -7.17 10.46
N GLY A 403 4.12 -7.91 10.28
CA GLY A 403 4.25 -9.27 10.83
C GLY A 403 4.23 -9.28 12.36
N PHE A 404 4.87 -8.29 12.98
CA PHE A 404 4.88 -8.13 14.43
C PHE A 404 3.49 -7.81 14.99
N ILE A 405 2.78 -6.82 14.42
CA ILE A 405 1.40 -6.49 14.80
C ILE A 405 0.48 -7.72 14.69
N LYS A 406 0.63 -8.52 13.62
CA LYS A 406 -0.15 -9.75 13.44
C LYS A 406 0.17 -10.78 14.53
N GLY A 407 1.44 -10.96 14.87
CA GLY A 407 1.86 -11.89 15.91
C GLY A 407 1.41 -11.45 17.31
N LEU A 408 1.38 -10.15 17.62
CA LEU A 408 0.82 -9.65 18.88
C LEU A 408 -0.67 -10.01 19.02
N LYS A 409 -1.46 -9.79 17.96
CA LYS A 409 -2.89 -10.18 17.95
C LYS A 409 -3.11 -11.68 18.03
N GLY A 410 -2.11 -12.47 17.64
CA GLY A 410 -2.10 -13.93 17.73
C GLY A 410 -1.42 -14.46 19.00
N ASN A 411 -1.08 -13.60 19.97
CA ASN A 411 -0.34 -13.94 21.19
C ASN A 411 0.95 -14.75 20.93
N THR A 412 1.64 -14.44 19.83
CA THR A 412 2.87 -15.14 19.40
C THR A 412 4.13 -14.61 20.10
N PHE A 413 4.07 -13.39 20.65
CA PHE A 413 5.19 -12.77 21.34
C PHE A 413 4.87 -12.59 22.81
N ASP A 414 5.83 -12.90 23.67
CA ASP A 414 5.80 -12.52 25.09
C ASP A 414 6.47 -11.15 25.23
N LEU A 415 5.73 -10.17 25.72
CA LEU A 415 6.23 -8.81 25.98
C LEU A 415 6.40 -8.54 27.48
N SER A 416 6.59 -9.58 28.29
CA SER A 416 6.91 -9.44 29.70
C SER A 416 8.26 -8.71 29.91
N GLY A 417 8.39 -7.98 31.03
CA GLY A 417 9.67 -7.38 31.44
C GLY A 417 10.06 -6.09 30.70
N GLU A 418 9.10 -5.34 30.16
CA GLU A 418 9.32 -4.04 29.51
C GLU A 418 10.32 -4.08 28.34
N PRO A 419 9.94 -4.72 27.22
CA PRO A 419 10.84 -4.87 26.08
C PRO A 419 11.19 -3.53 25.42
N LEU A 420 12.37 -3.46 24.84
CA LEU A 420 12.77 -2.41 23.91
C LEU A 420 12.29 -2.78 22.49
N ILE A 421 11.40 -1.98 21.94
CA ILE A 421 10.95 -2.07 20.55
C ILE A 421 11.78 -1.12 19.71
N VAL A 422 12.56 -1.66 18.79
CA VAL A 422 13.35 -0.88 17.84
C VAL A 422 12.62 -0.86 16.51
N VAL A 423 12.45 0.32 15.92
CA VAL A 423 11.96 0.46 14.54
C VAL A 423 13.07 1.03 13.67
N ASP A 424 13.72 0.17 12.89
CA ASP A 424 14.72 0.58 11.91
C ASP A 424 14.06 1.10 10.62
N GLU A 425 14.76 1.97 9.88
CA GLU A 425 14.24 2.70 8.72
C GLU A 425 12.93 3.46 9.01
N SER A 426 12.85 4.10 10.17
CA SER A 426 11.67 4.85 10.65
C SER A 426 11.26 6.01 9.74
N SER A 427 12.16 6.53 8.90
CA SER A 427 11.84 7.57 7.91
C SER A 427 10.81 7.11 6.87
N MET A 428 10.61 5.80 6.69
CA MET A 428 9.63 5.22 5.77
C MET A 428 8.27 4.91 6.42
N VAL A 429 8.15 5.08 7.74
CA VAL A 429 6.94 4.70 8.50
C VAL A 429 5.96 5.88 8.50
N ASP A 430 4.74 5.65 8.01
CA ASP A 430 3.66 6.65 8.08
C ASP A 430 2.95 6.64 9.45
N PRO A 431 2.25 7.72 9.84
CA PRO A 431 1.51 7.80 11.11
C PRO A 431 0.44 6.72 11.28
N SER A 432 -0.14 6.21 10.19
CA SER A 432 -1.15 5.15 10.25
C SER A 432 -0.55 3.81 10.67
N LEU A 433 0.63 3.46 10.13
CA LEU A 433 1.36 2.27 10.53
C LEU A 433 1.93 2.43 11.94
N ALA A 434 2.49 3.59 12.28
CA ALA A 434 3.00 3.88 13.62
C ALA A 434 1.89 3.77 14.68
N ASN A 435 0.73 4.41 14.47
CA ASN A 435 -0.38 4.34 15.41
C ASN A 435 -0.91 2.91 15.59
N ARG A 436 -0.96 2.11 14.52
CA ARG A 436 -1.34 0.69 14.61
C ARG A 436 -0.34 -0.14 15.40
N LEU A 437 0.96 0.11 15.26
CA LEU A 437 2.00 -0.54 16.05
C LEU A 437 1.86 -0.19 17.53
N LEU A 438 1.80 1.10 17.85
CA LEU A 438 1.73 1.54 19.24
C LEU A 438 0.44 1.09 19.92
N ALA A 439 -0.70 1.14 19.23
CA ALA A 439 -1.96 0.59 19.76
C ALA A 439 -1.84 -0.91 20.09
N ALA A 440 -1.22 -1.70 19.21
CA ALA A 440 -1.02 -3.13 19.47
C ALA A 440 -0.06 -3.41 20.63
N LEU A 441 0.91 -2.52 20.87
CA LEU A 441 1.84 -2.63 22.00
C LEU A 441 1.21 -2.23 23.33
N GLU A 442 0.37 -1.18 23.34
CA GLU A 442 -0.35 -0.74 24.53
C GLU A 442 -1.25 -1.82 25.12
N ASP A 443 -1.89 -2.62 24.27
CA ASP A 443 -2.73 -3.74 24.67
C ASP A 443 -1.93 -4.83 25.45
N GLN A 444 -0.60 -4.79 25.39
CA GLN A 444 0.30 -5.81 25.95
C GLN A 444 1.06 -5.34 27.21
N GLY A 445 1.10 -4.04 27.50
CA GLY A 445 1.70 -3.49 28.72
C GLY A 445 2.80 -2.46 28.47
N ASN A 446 3.79 -2.41 29.36
CA ASN A 446 4.88 -1.44 29.32
C ASN A 446 5.94 -1.84 28.28
N TYR A 447 6.47 -0.86 27.56
CA TYR A 447 7.57 -1.04 26.60
C TYR A 447 8.42 0.23 26.51
N SER A 448 9.60 0.12 25.92
CA SER A 448 10.39 1.27 25.44
C SER A 448 10.42 1.27 23.91
N LEU A 449 10.50 2.44 23.29
CA LEU A 449 10.52 2.62 21.85
C LEU A 449 11.78 3.37 21.43
N LEU A 450 12.55 2.76 20.53
CA LEU A 450 13.67 3.38 19.83
C LEU A 450 13.35 3.48 18.34
N LEU A 451 13.29 4.70 17.81
CA LEU A 451 13.11 4.95 16.38
C LEU A 451 14.47 5.21 15.74
N VAL A 452 14.86 4.39 14.76
CA VAL A 452 16.14 4.52 14.05
C VAL A 452 15.88 4.88 12.59
N GLY A 453 16.58 5.87 12.06
CA GLY A 453 16.41 6.23 10.65
C GLY A 453 17.27 7.40 10.18
N ASP A 454 17.02 7.82 8.94
CA ASP A 454 17.64 9.01 8.35
C ASP A 454 16.56 9.96 7.81
N PRO A 455 16.36 11.15 8.42
CA PRO A 455 15.32 12.10 8.00
C PRO A 455 15.59 12.76 6.64
N GLY A 456 16.79 12.61 6.08
CA GLY A 456 17.12 13.13 4.74
C GLY A 456 16.90 12.12 3.61
N GLN A 457 16.60 10.86 3.94
CA GLN A 457 16.14 9.88 2.93
C GLN A 457 14.67 10.10 2.59
N ILE A 458 14.17 9.35 1.61
CA ILE A 458 12.78 9.45 1.15
C ILE A 458 11.80 9.23 2.31
N SER A 459 10.83 10.15 2.42
CA SER A 459 9.73 10.12 3.37
C SER A 459 8.73 8.97 3.12
N PRO A 460 7.81 8.66 4.05
CA PRO A 460 6.87 7.55 3.89
C PRO A 460 6.02 7.69 2.63
N VAL A 461 5.81 6.60 1.89
CA VAL A 461 4.91 6.62 0.70
C VAL A 461 3.47 6.97 1.09
N GLY A 462 3.08 6.64 2.33
CA GLY A 462 1.80 7.04 2.92
C GLY A 462 1.67 8.55 3.13
N TRP A 463 0.69 8.92 3.94
CA TRP A 463 0.39 10.31 4.30
C TRP A 463 0.96 10.67 5.66
N GLY A 464 1.27 11.94 5.85
CA GLY A 464 1.76 12.51 7.10
C GLY A 464 3.20 12.12 7.44
N LEU A 465 3.73 12.79 8.45
CA LEU A 465 5.07 12.57 8.99
C LEU A 465 4.96 12.50 10.51
N PHE A 466 5.69 11.58 11.12
CA PHE A 466 5.84 11.55 12.58
C PHE A 466 7.32 11.45 12.98
N PHE A 467 8.09 10.55 12.35
CA PHE A 467 9.53 10.44 12.61
C PHE A 467 10.29 11.75 12.37
N HIS A 468 10.01 12.43 11.24
CA HIS A 468 10.67 13.69 10.88
C HIS A 468 10.38 14.81 11.89
N GLU A 469 9.16 14.83 12.43
CA GLU A 469 8.76 15.78 13.49
C GLU A 469 9.43 15.44 14.82
N LEU A 470 9.50 14.15 15.19
CA LEU A 470 10.19 13.71 16.41
C LEU A 470 11.68 14.03 16.39
N VAL A 471 12.31 14.04 15.21
CA VAL A 471 13.74 14.35 15.05
C VAL A 471 14.06 15.81 15.36
N ILE A 472 13.12 16.73 15.13
CA ILE A 472 13.32 18.17 15.33
C ILE A 472 12.67 18.68 16.62
N GLU A 473 12.00 17.81 17.37
CA GLU A 473 11.34 18.16 18.62
C GLU A 473 12.32 18.05 19.79
N ASP A 474 12.71 19.18 20.38
CA ASP A 474 13.70 19.26 21.46
C ASP A 474 13.32 18.44 22.71
N SER A 475 12.02 18.21 22.93
CA SER A 475 11.54 17.43 24.08
C SER A 475 11.82 15.93 23.95
N VAL A 476 12.12 15.43 22.75
CA VAL A 476 12.36 14.00 22.47
C VAL A 476 13.86 13.68 22.57
N PRO A 477 14.28 12.73 23.42
CA PRO A 477 15.67 12.30 23.48
C PRO A 477 16.16 11.78 22.12
N ALA A 478 17.14 12.47 21.53
CA ALA A 478 17.66 12.14 20.22
C ALA A 478 19.20 12.15 20.17
N ALA A 479 19.76 11.18 19.46
CA ALA A 479 21.19 11.13 19.15
C ALA A 479 21.40 11.23 17.63
N HIS A 480 22.29 12.12 17.21
CA HIS A 480 22.56 12.41 15.80
C HIS A 480 23.98 11.98 15.40
N LEU A 481 24.10 10.81 14.78
CA LEU A 481 25.38 10.30 14.29
C LEU A 481 25.79 11.02 13.00
N ASN A 482 26.77 11.92 13.10
CA ASN A 482 27.23 12.78 12.00
C ASN A 482 28.54 12.30 11.35
N LYS A 483 29.37 11.54 12.07
CA LYS A 483 30.66 11.04 11.57
C LYS A 483 30.45 9.77 10.74
N VAL A 484 30.83 9.83 9.46
CA VAL A 484 30.76 8.70 8.52
C VAL A 484 32.06 7.92 8.57
N TYR A 485 31.97 6.58 8.57
CA TYR A 485 33.09 5.65 8.73
C TYR A 485 33.32 4.76 7.49
N ARG A 486 32.73 5.09 6.33
CA ARG A 486 32.95 4.32 5.10
C ARG A 486 34.44 4.40 4.70
N THR A 487 35.12 3.27 4.74
CA THR A 487 36.50 3.13 4.26
C THR A 487 36.53 3.25 2.73
N GLY A 488 37.19 4.27 2.19
CA GLY A 488 37.76 4.22 0.84
C GLY A 488 37.15 5.11 -0.25
N ASN A 489 36.20 6.02 0.01
CA ASN A 489 35.68 6.90 -1.04
C ASN A 489 35.14 8.25 -0.54
N ASP A 490 36.06 9.16 -0.19
CA ASP A 490 35.75 10.51 0.26
C ASP A 490 34.89 11.29 -0.76
N LEU A 491 35.06 11.04 -2.07
CA LEU A 491 34.31 11.73 -3.12
C LEU A 491 32.81 11.43 -3.07
N LEU A 492 32.44 10.15 -3.00
CA LEU A 492 31.04 9.72 -2.93
C LEU A 492 30.37 10.23 -1.65
N GLN A 493 31.09 10.18 -0.52
CA GLN A 493 30.60 10.68 0.75
C GLN A 493 30.40 12.21 0.72
N ASN A 494 31.40 12.95 0.25
CA ASN A 494 31.33 14.41 0.16
C ASN A 494 30.19 14.86 -0.76
N ALA A 495 30.02 14.19 -1.90
CA ALA A 495 28.89 14.45 -2.80
C ALA A 495 27.55 14.15 -2.12
N SER A 496 27.42 13.02 -1.41
CA SER A 496 26.20 12.65 -0.69
C SER A 496 25.82 13.72 0.36
N MET A 497 26.80 14.24 1.10
CA MET A 497 26.56 15.28 2.10
C MET A 497 26.19 16.63 1.48
N LYS A 498 26.83 17.02 0.37
CA LYS A 498 26.44 18.22 -0.40
C LYS A 498 25.01 18.11 -0.90
N ILE A 499 24.65 16.99 -1.54
CA ILE A 499 23.30 16.70 -2.03
C ILE A 499 22.29 16.81 -0.88
N ARG A 500 22.57 16.16 0.26
CA ARG A 500 21.71 16.21 1.44
C ARG A 500 21.42 17.65 1.90
N SER A 501 22.45 18.50 1.91
CA SER A 501 22.33 19.91 2.31
C SER A 501 21.75 20.83 1.23
N GLY A 502 21.43 20.31 0.05
CA GLY A 502 20.94 21.12 -1.07
C GLY A 502 22.03 21.94 -1.78
N GLN A 503 23.29 21.64 -1.53
CA GLN A 503 24.40 22.30 -2.20
C GLN A 503 24.60 21.69 -3.59
N ASN A 504 24.67 22.55 -4.61
CA ASN A 504 25.03 22.15 -5.95
C ASN A 504 26.38 21.43 -5.95
N ILE A 505 26.51 20.47 -6.85
CA ILE A 505 27.75 19.76 -7.07
C ILE A 505 28.18 19.93 -8.53
N ASP A 506 29.44 19.66 -8.80
CA ASP A 506 29.95 19.51 -10.16
C ASP A 506 30.65 18.16 -10.24
N LEU A 507 30.20 17.33 -11.18
CA LEU A 507 30.67 15.96 -11.34
C LEU A 507 31.54 15.86 -12.58
N GLU A 508 32.72 15.28 -12.42
CA GLU A 508 33.60 14.98 -13.54
C GLU A 508 32.94 13.98 -14.50
N ALA A 509 33.31 14.05 -15.77
CA ALA A 509 32.87 13.09 -16.76
C ALA A 509 33.45 11.71 -16.46
N TRP A 510 32.60 10.68 -16.52
CA TRP A 510 33.06 9.31 -16.34
C TRP A 510 33.91 8.85 -17.52
N ASP A 511 35.09 8.33 -17.22
CA ASP A 511 36.07 7.79 -18.18
C ASP A 511 36.46 6.34 -17.87
N GLY A 512 35.66 5.63 -17.06
CA GLY A 512 35.91 4.22 -16.69
C GLY A 512 36.50 4.00 -15.30
N GLN A 513 36.50 5.04 -14.46
CA GLN A 513 36.79 4.91 -13.05
C GLN A 513 35.86 3.88 -12.39
N ARG A 514 36.37 3.15 -11.39
CA ARG A 514 35.67 2.09 -10.67
C ARG A 514 35.26 2.47 -9.24
N GLN A 515 35.69 3.64 -8.77
CA GLN A 515 35.34 4.18 -7.47
C GLN A 515 35.07 5.68 -7.62
N GLY A 516 34.04 6.18 -6.95
CA GLY A 516 33.73 7.61 -6.92
C GLY A 516 32.30 7.92 -7.36
N ILE A 517 32.07 9.16 -7.77
CA ILE A 517 30.82 9.61 -8.37
C ILE A 517 31.13 10.43 -9.63
N TYR A 518 30.49 10.10 -10.74
CA TYR A 518 30.77 10.71 -12.04
C TYR A 518 29.50 10.93 -12.87
N LEU A 519 29.58 11.87 -13.81
CA LEU A 519 28.52 12.16 -14.77
C LEU A 519 28.75 11.41 -16.08
N VAL A 520 27.71 10.74 -16.56
CA VAL A 520 27.60 10.23 -17.93
C VAL A 520 26.62 11.13 -18.66
N LYS A 521 27.14 12.04 -19.49
CA LYS A 521 26.30 12.99 -20.25
C LYS A 521 25.36 12.23 -21.18
N CYS A 522 24.07 12.50 -21.06
CA CYS A 522 23.03 11.86 -21.84
C CYS A 522 21.95 12.88 -22.22
N GLU A 523 21.50 12.81 -23.46
CA GLU A 523 20.32 13.57 -23.91
C GLU A 523 19.05 13.06 -23.19
N SER A 524 18.07 13.95 -23.06
CA SER A 524 16.77 13.66 -22.43
C SER A 524 15.83 12.84 -23.32
N ASN A 525 16.30 11.73 -23.87
CA ASN A 525 15.49 10.78 -24.63
C ASN A 525 15.87 9.33 -24.34
N GLN A 526 14.89 8.43 -24.53
CA GLN A 526 15.03 7.02 -24.20
C GLN A 526 16.13 6.32 -25.01
N LYS A 527 16.29 6.65 -26.30
CA LYS A 527 17.28 6.00 -27.17
C LYS A 527 18.71 6.30 -26.72
N ALA A 528 19.00 7.57 -26.40
CA ALA A 528 20.28 8.00 -25.88
C ALA A 528 20.58 7.35 -24.52
N LEU A 529 19.58 7.31 -23.63
CA LEU A 529 19.71 6.65 -22.33
C LEU A 529 20.05 5.17 -22.48
N CYS A 530 19.29 4.44 -23.29
CA CYS A 530 19.53 3.04 -23.58
C CYS A 530 20.94 2.80 -24.11
N LYS A 531 21.42 3.61 -25.07
CA LYS A 531 22.78 3.51 -25.59
C LYS A 531 23.85 3.74 -24.50
N ALA A 532 23.65 4.73 -23.65
CA ALA A 532 24.57 5.02 -22.54
C ALA A 532 24.60 3.86 -21.53
N LEU A 533 23.45 3.31 -21.15
CA LEU A 533 23.36 2.20 -20.20
C LEU A 533 24.00 0.92 -20.75
N VAL A 534 23.82 0.60 -22.02
CA VAL A 534 24.49 -0.54 -22.67
C VAL A 534 26.01 -0.36 -22.66
N ALA A 535 26.51 0.83 -23.02
CA ALA A 535 27.94 1.11 -22.98
C ALA A 535 28.55 1.00 -21.56
N ILE A 536 27.80 1.39 -20.52
CA ILE A 536 28.21 1.20 -19.13
C ILE A 536 28.21 -0.30 -18.77
N GLN A 537 27.18 -1.03 -19.19
CA GLN A 537 27.07 -2.48 -18.97
C GLN A 537 28.24 -3.24 -19.58
N ASP A 538 28.63 -2.90 -20.81
CA ASP A 538 29.75 -3.54 -21.52
C ASP A 538 31.09 -3.30 -20.80
N LYS A 539 31.28 -2.12 -20.20
CA LYS A 539 32.53 -1.73 -19.55
C LYS A 539 32.64 -2.20 -18.09
N LEU A 540 31.53 -2.25 -17.35
CA LEU A 540 31.50 -2.56 -15.91
C LEU A 540 30.90 -3.92 -15.58
N GLY A 541 30.06 -4.49 -16.44
CA GLY A 541 29.34 -5.73 -16.20
C GLY A 541 28.28 -5.61 -15.11
N ASN A 542 28.63 -5.96 -13.87
CA ASN A 542 27.69 -5.99 -12.76
C ASN A 542 27.38 -4.57 -12.23
N MET A 543 26.23 -4.03 -12.63
CA MET A 543 25.71 -2.74 -12.16
C MET A 543 24.23 -2.83 -11.81
N GLN A 544 23.74 -1.97 -10.93
CA GLN A 544 22.30 -1.78 -10.71
C GLN A 544 21.86 -0.44 -11.27
N VAL A 545 20.91 -0.44 -12.20
CA VAL A 545 20.28 0.81 -12.65
C VAL A 545 19.12 1.15 -11.70
N ILE A 546 19.06 2.41 -11.28
CA ILE A 546 17.94 2.96 -10.50
C ILE A 546 17.39 4.21 -11.17
N THR A 547 16.07 4.32 -11.23
CA THR A 547 15.37 5.42 -11.89
C THR A 547 14.26 6.00 -11.02
N PRO A 548 13.99 7.32 -11.10
CA PRO A 548 12.83 7.90 -10.44
C PRO A 548 11.49 7.39 -11.01
N HIS A 549 11.45 6.96 -12.28
CA HIS A 549 10.20 6.75 -13.00
C HIS A 549 9.87 5.27 -13.29
N VAL A 550 8.60 4.91 -13.09
CA VAL A 550 8.05 3.58 -13.45
C VAL A 550 7.03 3.65 -14.58
N THR A 551 6.45 4.83 -14.82
CA THR A 551 5.40 5.04 -15.84
C THR A 551 5.98 5.07 -17.25
N GLU A 552 5.35 4.35 -18.19
CA GLU A 552 5.77 4.25 -19.61
C GLU A 552 5.80 5.62 -20.34
N ARG A 553 5.19 6.66 -19.77
CA ARG A 553 5.23 8.03 -20.32
C ARG A 553 6.59 8.71 -20.18
N MET A 554 7.43 8.25 -19.24
CA MET A 554 8.73 8.83 -18.99
C MET A 554 9.82 8.12 -19.78
N PRO A 555 10.81 8.83 -20.34
CA PRO A 555 11.85 8.23 -21.19
C PRO A 555 12.77 7.28 -20.41
N ASP A 556 12.96 7.50 -19.12
CA ASP A 556 13.77 6.72 -18.18
C ASP A 556 12.95 5.73 -17.35
N ASN A 557 11.77 5.32 -17.83
CA ASN A 557 10.97 4.36 -17.09
C ASN A 557 11.65 2.99 -16.96
N ALA A 558 11.56 2.39 -15.78
CA ALA A 558 12.21 1.12 -15.47
C ALA A 558 11.84 -0.01 -16.46
N GLY A 559 10.59 -0.04 -16.95
CA GLY A 559 10.12 -1.07 -17.88
C GLY A 559 10.87 -1.06 -19.21
N SER A 560 10.98 0.12 -19.84
CA SER A 560 11.71 0.27 -21.10
C SER A 560 13.22 0.03 -20.94
N ILE A 561 13.80 0.49 -19.82
CA ILE A 561 15.22 0.23 -19.52
C ILE A 561 15.46 -1.28 -19.36
N ASN A 562 14.58 -1.98 -18.63
CA ASN A 562 14.66 -3.43 -18.45
C ASN A 562 14.64 -4.16 -19.79
N SER A 563 13.70 -3.84 -20.68
CA SER A 563 13.63 -4.44 -22.01
C SER A 563 14.89 -4.18 -22.83
N CYS A 564 15.45 -2.96 -22.77
CA CYS A 564 16.67 -2.62 -23.48
C CYS A 564 17.89 -3.40 -22.97
N LEU A 565 18.09 -3.45 -21.65
CA LEU A 565 19.25 -4.13 -21.06
C LEU A 565 19.14 -5.65 -21.18
N GLN A 566 17.92 -6.21 -21.09
CA GLN A 566 17.69 -7.61 -21.40
C GLN A 566 18.06 -7.92 -22.85
N TYR A 567 17.60 -7.08 -23.79
CA TYR A 567 17.92 -7.26 -25.20
C TYR A 567 19.44 -7.22 -25.43
N ALA A 568 20.11 -6.17 -24.97
CA ALA A 568 21.55 -6.01 -25.16
C ALA A 568 22.38 -7.13 -24.52
N LYS A 569 21.95 -7.65 -23.36
CA LYS A 569 22.69 -8.71 -22.64
C LYS A 569 22.50 -10.09 -23.26
N LEU A 570 21.31 -10.40 -23.78
CA LEU A 570 20.93 -11.76 -24.15
C LEU A 570 20.76 -11.97 -25.66
N SER A 571 20.76 -10.92 -26.48
CA SER A 571 20.68 -11.08 -27.93
C SER A 571 21.98 -11.67 -28.48
N ASN A 572 21.87 -12.64 -29.38
CA ASN A 572 23.02 -13.12 -30.15
C ASN A 572 23.47 -12.08 -31.22
N GLU A 573 24.53 -12.40 -31.97
CA GLU A 573 25.06 -11.53 -33.04
C GLU A 573 24.02 -11.19 -34.13
N GLU A 574 22.98 -12.02 -34.29
CA GLU A 574 21.88 -11.82 -35.23
C GLU A 574 20.70 -11.02 -34.62
N GLY A 575 20.80 -10.59 -33.36
CA GLY A 575 19.73 -9.86 -32.66
C GLY A 575 18.57 -10.73 -32.17
N GLN A 576 18.75 -12.05 -32.14
CA GLN A 576 17.74 -13.00 -31.65
C GLN A 576 17.91 -13.24 -30.15
N LEU A 577 16.78 -13.26 -29.44
CA LEU A 577 16.72 -13.58 -28.02
C LEU A 577 16.44 -15.08 -27.80
N PRO A 578 17.00 -15.69 -26.74
CA PRO A 578 16.68 -17.07 -26.41
C PRO A 578 15.21 -17.22 -25.99
N SER A 579 14.75 -18.48 -25.98
CA SER A 579 13.45 -18.84 -25.43
C SER A 579 13.34 -18.43 -23.96
N GLY A 580 12.11 -18.29 -23.47
CA GLY A 580 11.86 -17.85 -22.12
C GLY A 580 10.46 -18.16 -21.64
N LEU A 581 10.16 -17.72 -20.42
CA LEU A 581 8.86 -17.82 -19.78
C LEU A 581 8.11 -16.50 -19.97
N ARG A 582 6.91 -16.54 -20.55
CA ARG A 582 6.08 -15.35 -20.73
C ARG A 582 5.28 -15.05 -19.48
N LEU A 583 5.52 -13.89 -18.87
CA LEU A 583 4.81 -13.42 -17.67
C LEU A 583 4.16 -12.05 -17.96
N GLY A 584 2.86 -12.08 -18.25
CA GLY A 584 2.10 -10.90 -18.62
C GLY A 584 2.63 -10.20 -19.87
N LYS A 585 3.25 -9.03 -19.69
CA LYS A 585 3.78 -8.18 -20.77
C LYS A 585 5.25 -8.46 -21.11
N TYR A 586 5.96 -9.25 -20.31
CA TYR A 586 7.41 -9.44 -20.44
C TYR A 586 7.76 -10.92 -20.60
N TRP A 587 8.98 -11.17 -21.04
CA TRP A 587 9.59 -12.49 -21.08
C TRP A 587 10.70 -12.56 -20.04
N LEU A 588 10.72 -13.63 -19.24
CA LEU A 588 11.82 -14.00 -18.37
C LEU A 588 12.68 -15.04 -19.06
N ARG A 589 13.99 -14.91 -18.99
CA ARG A 589 14.99 -15.76 -19.65
C ARG A 589 16.10 -16.10 -18.67
N GLU A 590 16.79 -17.20 -18.94
CA GLU A 590 17.95 -17.60 -18.14
C GLU A 590 18.99 -16.46 -18.10
N GLY A 591 19.52 -16.19 -16.92
CA GLY A 591 20.41 -15.07 -16.63
C GLY A 591 19.71 -13.73 -16.37
N ASP A 592 18.38 -13.65 -16.43
CA ASP A 592 17.65 -12.44 -16.11
C ASP A 592 17.70 -12.10 -14.63
N ARG A 593 17.89 -10.81 -14.35
CA ARG A 593 17.68 -10.26 -13.02
C ARG A 593 16.21 -9.99 -12.80
N VAL A 594 15.71 -10.44 -11.66
CA VAL A 594 14.31 -10.29 -11.29
C VAL A 594 14.14 -9.68 -9.91
N ILE A 595 12.94 -9.14 -9.67
CA ILE A 595 12.51 -8.61 -8.38
C ILE A 595 11.10 -9.12 -8.09
N VAL A 596 10.89 -9.54 -6.84
CA VAL A 596 9.58 -9.90 -6.29
C VAL A 596 8.89 -8.62 -5.82
N THR A 597 7.60 -8.46 -6.11
CA THR A 597 6.85 -7.25 -5.70
C THR A 597 5.64 -7.53 -4.81
N GLU A 598 5.33 -8.80 -4.58
CA GLU A 598 4.32 -9.26 -3.63
C GLU A 598 4.95 -10.26 -2.64
N ASN A 599 4.47 -10.30 -1.41
CA ASN A 599 5.01 -11.21 -0.40
C ASN A 599 4.43 -12.62 -0.55
N SER A 600 5.28 -13.65 -0.51
CA SER A 600 4.88 -15.04 -0.23
C SER A 600 5.60 -15.53 1.03
N TYR A 601 4.80 -15.84 2.05
CA TYR A 601 5.33 -16.43 3.28
C TYR A 601 5.71 -17.89 3.10
N ASP A 602 5.04 -18.60 2.17
CA ASP A 602 5.31 -20.01 1.89
C ASP A 602 6.68 -20.19 1.25
N HIS A 603 7.06 -19.25 0.36
CA HIS A 603 8.35 -19.26 -0.33
C HIS A 603 9.45 -18.48 0.42
N GLY A 604 9.12 -17.79 1.51
CA GLY A 604 10.06 -16.90 2.21
C GLY A 604 10.48 -15.66 1.40
N LEU A 605 9.77 -15.34 0.31
CA LEU A 605 10.08 -14.24 -0.60
C LEU A 605 9.20 -13.02 -0.31
N PHE A 606 9.82 -11.84 -0.27
CA PHE A 606 9.17 -10.58 0.08
C PHE A 606 9.36 -9.53 -1.01
N ASN A 607 8.46 -8.55 -1.03
CA ASN A 607 8.55 -7.39 -1.92
C ASN A 607 9.90 -6.70 -1.75
N GLY A 608 10.66 -6.61 -2.85
CA GLY A 608 12.00 -6.04 -2.91
C GLY A 608 13.13 -7.07 -2.96
N ASN A 609 12.86 -8.37 -2.75
CA ASN A 609 13.87 -9.41 -2.96
C ASN A 609 14.25 -9.45 -4.45
N THR A 610 15.54 -9.42 -4.69
CA THR A 610 16.13 -9.46 -6.03
C THR A 610 16.84 -10.78 -6.23
N GLY A 611 16.72 -11.35 -7.43
CA GLY A 611 17.32 -12.63 -7.74
C GLY A 611 17.71 -12.75 -9.20
N VAL A 612 18.19 -13.93 -9.57
CA VAL A 612 18.54 -14.26 -10.94
C VAL A 612 17.81 -15.54 -11.34
N LEU A 613 17.16 -15.54 -12.50
CA LEU A 613 16.63 -16.75 -13.11
C LEU A 613 17.81 -17.59 -13.61
N SER A 614 18.06 -18.74 -12.98
CA SER A 614 19.17 -19.63 -13.33
C SER A 614 18.80 -20.52 -14.51
N THR A 615 17.72 -21.29 -14.39
CA THR A 615 17.30 -22.27 -15.42
C THR A 615 15.79 -22.33 -15.56
N ILE A 616 15.31 -22.76 -16.74
CA ILE A 616 13.89 -23.04 -17.00
C ILE A 616 13.74 -24.53 -17.28
N THR A 617 12.87 -25.21 -16.53
CA THR A 617 12.64 -26.65 -16.68
C THR A 617 11.16 -26.95 -16.95
N VAL A 618 10.90 -28.12 -17.56
CA VAL A 618 9.54 -28.63 -17.78
C VAL A 618 9.40 -29.95 -17.02
N LYS A 619 8.49 -29.99 -16.04
CA LYS A 619 8.16 -31.19 -15.25
C LYS A 619 6.67 -31.44 -15.37
N ASP A 620 6.26 -32.67 -15.68
CA ASP A 620 4.86 -33.09 -15.81
C ASP A 620 4.00 -32.16 -16.72
N SER A 621 4.58 -31.70 -17.83
CA SER A 621 3.97 -30.73 -18.77
C SER A 621 3.72 -29.32 -18.21
N ALA A 622 4.25 -29.00 -17.01
CA ALA A 622 4.26 -27.67 -16.43
C ALA A 622 5.66 -27.05 -16.48
N ILE A 623 5.73 -25.72 -16.68
CA ILE A 623 6.98 -24.96 -16.76
C ILE A 623 7.32 -24.39 -15.39
N TYR A 624 8.57 -24.60 -14.96
CA TYR A 624 9.15 -24.07 -13.74
C TYR A 624 10.39 -23.23 -14.05
N GLY A 625 10.62 -22.20 -13.25
CA GLY A 625 11.88 -21.46 -13.24
C GLY A 625 12.62 -21.69 -11.93
N THR A 626 13.92 -21.94 -12.01
CA THR A 626 14.81 -22.01 -10.84
C THR A 626 15.45 -20.63 -10.65
N PHE A 627 15.17 -19.99 -9.52
CA PHE A 627 15.65 -18.65 -9.19
C PHE A 627 16.61 -18.70 -8.02
N ILE A 628 17.64 -17.86 -8.05
CA ILE A 628 18.56 -17.66 -6.94
C ILE A 628 18.24 -16.31 -6.31
N PHE A 629 17.61 -16.30 -5.13
CA PHE A 629 17.30 -15.10 -4.35
C PHE A 629 18.18 -15.09 -3.11
N ASP A 630 18.97 -14.03 -2.93
CA ASP A 630 19.86 -13.86 -1.76
C ASP A 630 20.77 -15.09 -1.46
N GLY A 631 21.10 -15.88 -2.49
CA GLY A 631 21.93 -17.08 -2.40
C GLY A 631 21.17 -18.40 -2.21
N GLU A 632 19.85 -18.35 -2.00
CA GLU A 632 18.99 -19.52 -1.88
C GLU A 632 18.30 -19.83 -3.21
N GLU A 633 18.18 -21.13 -3.52
CA GLU A 633 17.53 -21.62 -4.72
C GLU A 633 16.04 -21.86 -4.48
N HIS A 634 15.21 -21.27 -5.33
CA HIS A 634 13.75 -21.42 -5.31
C HIS A 634 13.26 -21.91 -6.66
N GLU A 635 12.62 -23.07 -6.67
CA GLU A 635 11.90 -23.56 -7.85
C GLU A 635 10.46 -23.02 -7.81
N LEU A 636 10.10 -22.18 -8.79
CA LEU A 636 8.82 -21.47 -8.84
C LEU A 636 8.04 -21.83 -10.11
N SER A 637 6.77 -22.18 -9.95
CA SER A 637 5.84 -22.38 -11.07
C SER A 637 5.39 -21.04 -11.68
N ILE A 638 4.78 -21.07 -12.87
CA ILE A 638 4.18 -19.86 -13.47
C ILE A 638 3.17 -19.19 -12.52
N ASP A 639 2.39 -19.97 -11.79
CA ASP A 639 1.38 -19.45 -10.86
C ASP A 639 2.03 -18.78 -9.65
N ASP A 640 3.15 -19.31 -9.16
CA ASP A 640 3.96 -18.67 -8.11
C ASP A 640 4.53 -17.34 -8.60
N LEU A 641 5.03 -17.29 -9.84
CA LEU A 641 5.56 -16.06 -10.44
C LEU A 641 4.49 -14.97 -10.56
N TRP A 642 3.26 -15.35 -10.90
CA TRP A 642 2.12 -14.42 -10.89
C TRP A 642 1.76 -13.97 -9.47
N ALA A 643 1.74 -14.89 -8.50
CA ALA A 643 1.42 -14.58 -7.11
C ALA A 643 2.46 -13.64 -6.47
N LEU A 644 3.74 -13.86 -6.74
CA LEU A 644 4.88 -13.04 -6.31
C LEU A 644 5.03 -11.75 -7.12
N ASN A 645 4.29 -11.63 -8.23
CA ASN A 645 4.39 -10.54 -9.21
C ASN A 645 5.87 -10.27 -9.60
N VAL A 646 6.54 -11.33 -10.07
CA VAL A 646 7.95 -11.28 -10.46
C VAL A 646 8.12 -10.38 -11.68
N GLN A 647 9.09 -9.47 -11.64
CA GLN A 647 9.38 -8.49 -12.69
C GLN A 647 10.88 -8.48 -13.01
N LEU A 648 11.25 -8.03 -14.21
CA LEU A 648 12.66 -7.75 -14.53
C LEU A 648 13.22 -6.65 -13.62
N ALA A 649 14.51 -6.75 -13.29
CA ALA A 649 15.18 -5.90 -12.31
C ALA A 649 16.56 -5.38 -12.73
N TYR A 650 16.87 -5.35 -14.04
CA TYR A 650 18.04 -4.62 -14.53
C TYR A 650 18.00 -3.13 -14.14
N ALA A 651 16.79 -2.56 -14.18
CA ALA A 651 16.43 -1.28 -13.61
C ALA A 651 15.27 -1.44 -12.62
N ILE A 652 15.40 -0.79 -11.47
CA ILE A 652 14.35 -0.68 -10.44
C ILE A 652 14.10 0.79 -10.11
N SER A 653 12.98 1.11 -9.47
CA SER A 653 12.78 2.47 -9.00
C SER A 653 13.67 2.77 -7.80
N ILE A 654 14.03 4.05 -7.60
CA ILE A 654 14.79 4.48 -6.41
C ILE A 654 14.05 4.12 -5.10
N HIS A 655 12.72 4.09 -5.12
CA HIS A 655 11.91 3.62 -3.98
C HIS A 655 12.13 2.12 -3.71
N LYS A 656 12.13 1.29 -4.77
CA LYS A 656 12.37 -0.16 -4.64
C LYS A 656 13.81 -0.50 -4.28
N SER A 657 14.77 0.42 -4.44
CA SER A 657 16.16 0.23 -4.00
C SER A 657 16.38 0.55 -2.53
N GLN A 658 15.37 1.03 -1.79
CA GLN A 658 15.48 1.27 -0.36
C GLN A 658 15.88 0.00 0.41
N GLY A 659 16.70 0.17 1.45
CA GLY A 659 17.34 -0.94 2.18
C GLY A 659 18.43 -1.70 1.43
N SER A 660 18.66 -1.45 0.13
CA SER A 660 19.68 -2.14 -0.68
C SER A 660 20.96 -1.31 -0.78
N GLU A 661 22.09 -1.98 -0.99
CA GLU A 661 23.35 -1.34 -1.39
C GLU A 661 23.94 -2.11 -2.58
N PHE A 662 24.60 -1.39 -3.48
CA PHE A 662 25.20 -1.94 -4.70
C PHE A 662 26.62 -1.41 -4.86
N ASN A 663 27.55 -2.28 -5.29
CA ASN A 663 28.92 -1.88 -5.60
C ASN A 663 28.94 -0.79 -6.68
N VAL A 664 28.14 -0.97 -7.73
CA VAL A 664 27.97 0.01 -8.82
C VAL A 664 26.49 0.35 -8.96
N THR A 665 26.14 1.62 -8.73
CA THR A 665 24.81 2.17 -8.99
C THR A 665 24.85 3.11 -10.18
N VAL A 666 23.87 2.99 -11.07
CA VAL A 666 23.66 3.90 -12.19
C VAL A 666 22.32 4.60 -12.02
N ILE A 667 22.36 5.90 -11.75
CA ILE A 667 21.18 6.74 -11.50
C ILE A 667 20.75 7.39 -12.81
N CYS A 668 19.52 7.11 -13.25
CA CYS A 668 18.93 7.83 -14.38
C CYS A 668 18.35 9.17 -13.89
N CYS A 669 18.85 10.29 -14.44
CA CYS A 669 18.35 11.63 -14.11
C CYS A 669 18.28 12.48 -15.39
N ILE A 670 17.35 12.13 -16.28
CA ILE A 670 17.20 12.78 -17.59
C ILE A 670 15.95 13.64 -17.74
N THR A 671 15.06 13.65 -16.73
CA THR A 671 13.80 14.38 -16.76
C THR A 671 13.57 15.10 -15.44
N ASP A 672 13.26 16.38 -15.53
CA ASP A 672 12.90 17.22 -14.38
C ASP A 672 11.41 17.09 -14.07
N THR A 673 11.06 16.47 -12.94
CA THR A 673 9.67 16.31 -12.48
C THR A 673 9.54 16.69 -11.01
N PRO A 674 8.34 17.02 -10.49
CA PRO A 674 8.15 17.32 -9.07
C PRO A 674 8.59 16.21 -8.12
N MET A 675 8.57 14.95 -8.58
CA MET A 675 9.02 13.78 -7.82
C MET A 675 10.55 13.67 -7.73
N VAL A 676 11.28 14.24 -8.69
CA VAL A 676 12.74 14.22 -8.73
C VAL A 676 13.25 15.38 -7.89
N GLU A 677 13.44 15.10 -6.60
CA GLU A 677 13.86 16.05 -5.57
C GLU A 677 15.06 15.54 -4.74
N ARG A 678 15.52 16.37 -3.81
CA ARG A 678 16.78 16.20 -3.07
C ARG A 678 16.87 14.87 -2.32
N SER A 679 15.82 14.48 -1.59
CA SER A 679 15.79 13.26 -0.78
C SER A 679 15.85 12.00 -1.66
N LEU A 680 15.21 12.03 -2.84
CA LEU A 680 15.28 10.98 -3.84
C LEU A 680 16.70 10.83 -4.39
N MET A 681 17.37 11.94 -4.73
CA MET A 681 18.75 11.91 -5.23
C MET A 681 19.75 11.51 -4.15
N TYR A 682 19.58 12.02 -2.93
CA TYR A 682 20.38 11.61 -1.78
C TYR A 682 20.26 10.10 -1.52
N THR A 683 19.03 9.59 -1.51
CA THR A 683 18.76 8.16 -1.33
C THR A 683 19.41 7.36 -2.45
N ALA A 684 19.27 7.79 -3.70
CA ALA A 684 19.87 7.13 -4.86
C ALA A 684 21.40 7.03 -4.77
N VAL A 685 22.09 8.13 -4.46
CA VAL A 685 23.55 8.15 -4.31
C VAL A 685 24.01 7.30 -3.12
N SER A 686 23.26 7.32 -2.01
CA SER A 686 23.60 6.52 -0.82
C SER A 686 23.52 5.00 -1.04
N ARG A 687 22.88 4.53 -2.13
CA ARG A 687 22.84 3.10 -2.48
C ARG A 687 24.19 2.59 -3.00
N SER A 688 25.08 3.46 -3.46
CA SER A 688 26.41 3.08 -3.93
C SER A 688 27.37 2.77 -2.78
N ILE A 689 28.13 1.69 -2.95
CA ILE A 689 29.28 1.33 -2.12
C ILE A 689 30.57 1.86 -2.77
N ASP A 690 30.88 1.43 -4.00
CA ASP A 690 32.13 1.77 -4.68
C ASP A 690 31.96 2.91 -5.69
N LEU A 691 31.00 2.78 -6.63
CA LEU A 691 30.81 3.69 -7.75
C LEU A 691 29.35 4.15 -7.90
N CYS A 692 29.17 5.43 -8.14
CA CYS A 692 27.89 6.03 -8.54
C CYS A 692 28.03 6.74 -9.89
N LEU A 693 27.25 6.33 -10.88
CA LEU A 693 27.18 7.01 -12.17
C LEU A 693 25.85 7.72 -12.32
N VAL A 694 25.87 9.03 -12.55
CA VAL A 694 24.67 9.82 -12.84
C VAL A 694 24.55 9.95 -14.35
N VAL A 695 23.53 9.35 -14.95
CA VAL A 695 23.27 9.40 -16.40
C VAL A 695 22.25 10.50 -16.70
N GLY A 696 22.67 11.54 -17.40
CA GLY A 696 21.83 12.69 -17.73
C GLY A 696 22.60 13.99 -17.85
N SER A 697 22.04 15.08 -17.32
CA SER A 697 22.69 16.40 -17.33
C SER A 697 22.91 16.91 -15.90
N MET A 698 24.02 17.63 -15.72
CA MET A 698 24.35 18.26 -14.44
C MET A 698 23.30 19.31 -14.02
N ASP A 699 22.67 19.97 -15.01
CA ASP A 699 21.59 20.94 -14.78
C ASP A 699 20.35 20.29 -14.15
N ILE A 700 19.87 19.17 -14.71
CA ILE A 700 18.69 18.47 -14.16
C ILE A 700 19.01 17.91 -12.78
N PHE A 701 20.22 17.37 -12.59
CA PHE A 701 20.64 16.83 -11.30
C PHE A 701 20.75 17.92 -10.22
N ASN A 702 21.35 19.08 -10.53
CA ASN A 702 21.41 20.21 -9.59
C ASN A 702 20.02 20.82 -9.32
N ARG A 703 19.12 20.88 -10.31
CA ARG A 703 17.72 21.28 -10.08
C ARG A 703 17.00 20.31 -9.13
N ALA A 704 17.27 19.02 -9.25
CA ALA A 704 16.75 18.02 -8.31
C ALA A 704 17.28 18.24 -6.88
N ILE A 705 18.59 18.51 -6.74
CA ILE A 705 19.23 18.80 -5.45
C ILE A 705 18.68 20.08 -4.81
N ALA A 706 18.41 21.12 -5.61
CA ALA A 706 17.92 22.40 -5.14
C ALA A 706 16.49 22.33 -4.58
N LYS A 707 15.63 21.48 -5.15
CA LYS A 707 14.25 21.30 -4.66
C LYS A 707 14.22 20.86 -3.19
N LEU A 708 13.21 21.35 -2.48
CA LEU A 708 12.98 20.94 -1.10
C LEU A 708 12.61 19.45 -1.03
N PRO A 709 13.07 18.74 0.02
CA PRO A 709 12.62 17.40 0.33
C PRO A 709 11.11 17.29 0.40
N ARG A 710 10.55 16.14 -0.02
CA ARG A 710 9.11 15.89 0.16
C ARG A 710 8.68 16.08 1.62
N SER A 711 9.50 15.64 2.58
CA SER A 711 9.22 15.82 4.01
C SER A 711 9.01 17.29 4.43
N GLU A 712 9.70 18.24 3.80
CA GLU A 712 9.57 19.68 4.10
C GLU A 712 8.41 20.36 3.35
N THR A 713 7.84 19.70 2.34
CA THR A 713 6.70 20.24 1.56
C THR A 713 5.36 19.67 1.99
N LEU A 714 5.36 18.60 2.80
CA LEU A 714 4.14 17.99 3.31
C LEU A 714 3.53 18.81 4.44
N THR A 715 2.35 19.36 4.19
CA THR A 715 1.47 19.87 5.25
C THR A 715 0.76 18.74 6.00
N HIS A 716 0.95 18.66 7.31
CA HIS A 716 0.32 17.66 8.17
C HIS A 716 -0.06 18.21 9.55
N GLY A 717 -0.95 17.50 10.26
CA GLY A 717 -1.44 17.92 11.58
C GLY A 717 -0.69 17.34 12.78
N PHE A 718 0.13 16.30 12.59
CA PHE A 718 0.90 15.69 13.68
C PHE A 718 1.86 16.71 14.33
N ARG A 719 1.71 16.93 15.63
CA ARG A 719 2.59 17.79 16.46
C ARG A 719 2.76 17.20 17.85
N MET A 720 4.01 17.05 18.30
CA MET A 720 4.26 16.71 19.70
C MET A 720 3.78 17.83 20.63
N ASN A 721 3.17 17.43 21.75
CA ASN A 721 2.69 18.32 22.84
C ASN A 721 1.67 19.39 22.42
N ARG A 722 0.88 19.13 21.38
CA ARG A 722 -0.18 20.01 20.90
C ARG A 722 -1.22 20.38 21.98
N LEU A 723 -1.53 19.45 22.89
CA LEU A 723 -2.50 19.67 23.96
C LEU A 723 -1.98 20.62 25.05
N GLU A 724 -0.69 20.57 25.38
CA GLU A 724 -0.07 21.48 26.36
C GLU A 724 0.04 22.90 25.77
N LYS A 725 0.41 23.02 24.49
CA LYS A 725 0.46 24.31 23.76
C LYS A 725 -0.93 24.93 23.55
N ALA A 726 -1.98 24.11 23.39
CA ALA A 726 -3.35 24.60 23.29
C ALA A 726 -3.89 25.13 24.65
N GLN A 727 -3.54 24.49 25.76
CA GLN A 727 -3.91 24.95 27.10
C GLN A 727 -3.19 26.24 27.50
N SER A 728 -1.90 26.38 27.20
CA SER A 728 -1.16 27.62 27.45
C SER A 728 -1.65 28.81 26.60
N ASN A 729 -2.03 28.58 25.35
CA ASN A 729 -2.65 29.62 24.51
C ASN A 729 -4.05 30.01 24.99
N SER A 730 -4.84 29.09 25.54
CA SER A 730 -6.15 29.43 26.13
C SER A 730 -6.04 30.24 27.43
N LEU A 731 -4.97 30.05 28.20
CA LEU A 731 -4.65 30.83 29.41
C LEU A 731 -4.00 32.18 29.10
N ALA A 732 -3.38 32.35 27.94
CA ALA A 732 -2.85 33.64 27.49
C ALA A 732 -3.90 34.53 26.79
N GLN A 733 -5.06 33.95 26.44
CA GLN A 733 -6.21 34.65 25.83
C GLN A 733 -7.37 34.90 26.82
N ALA A 734 -7.25 34.45 28.07
CA ALA A 734 -8.15 34.76 29.18
C ALA A 734 -7.46 35.72 30.15
#